data_AF-A0A8S1F2N2-F1
#
_entry.id   AF-A0A8S1F2N2-F1
#
_cell.length_a   1.000
_cell.length_b   1.000
_cell.length_c   1.000
_cell.angle_alpha   90.00
_cell.angle_beta   90.00
_cell.angle_gamma   90.00
#
_symmetry.space_group_name_H-M   'P 1'
#
loop_
_entity.id
_entity.type
_entity.pdbx_description
1 polymer ?
#
loop_
_entity_poly.entity_id
_entity_poly.type
_entity_poly.pdbx_seq_one_letter_code
_entity_poly.pdbx_strand_id
1 'polypeptide(L)'
;MIRPLLCLILATTGVLAFHRQALFNHIRKTNPPFKADASITIKTAFVKQPINHFLESDGYFSQRYIYSTQFTGNKKAVFLFVTNNEALEEDVLADHRNPLVKLAKQFGATMFGLEHRYYGISRPYDVDNLRHLSSLQALFDIDTFIKFANKEFNFDSDVRWIVWGVGYGGFLAAQSRNLFPDIVAGAIASSAPSKHKMDFWEYNNQVEASINEAAHAACTDLIAQAFKDLSQQMLSPEGRKNVSTTFRLTTPLDQTNLTDNDIQEFYAQIIAPFQAFVEFHGNDGFSINDVCATMENNSFTGVENIFNVYLLLLDKANSTFVPLNTNYNDNIKAMRNESVDSPIAQNRISWWQACSEFGYFANTNNKENAVFGASLPSNIFINQCIDVFPEAHFTAQLIEDNTIIFNNFYGPSMAALMSSGFKGTNVVFTCGQLDPWNPIAVQTSDDISVVTYVIPDVSFGADLFPGKNDNDDILKAHALFETNIYRWINLPKNPTTHVNITKPWTRPQPDFATLPASSRFGKLPDGVPSKKTFPKGKLNKKWIMGRPPHGMRPLAPIEKEFNYPPGFEVGTFRQKVDHFDNSNPNMFNQKYYKNAQWAKPGGPNFLMIGGEGPESERWVLNENITYLTFAQKYGATVYLLEHRFYGDSLVGDNTEFETLSSLQMLYDLAEFINAVNLQTGNSSPWITFGGSYSGALSAWMIEVFPELVTGAVASSAPVYAKTDFHEYLTVVENSIRDYNNECAERIKDGFATMHQLFYSNEGRANLSTIFALDPKFGDVVTETDKHYFFSNIFGNYQGAVQYSGDNTGAYATGHGIPDMCRIMLNKNNTPIENVAAFNRYMTEFYNGNKFTSTDNNYQDMVDELKNAQRYGPNEAASLLWTYQTCTEFGYFQTSDNGNGIFGSPTPVNMYIQLCRDLFEYEYDVDVDSRVAYTNYQYGSRMFYRGNNVVLPNGGVDPWHALGLSSSYNSNPTVVPFFINGTAHCADMYPARDQDLPGLKQAREVIDQNIAKWLNQYNSGTTVTSTISSNITQSTTPKSIDMTTKSSSVPFYLFTILSLIVLF
;
A
#
# COMPACT_ATOMS: atom_id res chain seq x y z
N MET A 1 -42.79 -20.59 -0.98
CA MET A 1 -43.24 -19.60 0.03
C MET A 1 -42.12 -18.65 0.52
N ILE A 2 -40.93 -18.61 -0.11
CA ILE A 2 -39.78 -17.80 0.34
C ILE A 2 -39.69 -16.42 -0.36
N ARG A 3 -40.38 -16.23 -1.50
CA ARG A 3 -40.36 -14.99 -2.30
C ARG A 3 -40.86 -13.71 -1.60
N PRO A 4 -41.93 -13.71 -0.76
CA PRO A 4 -42.45 -12.46 -0.19
C PRO A 4 -41.71 -11.97 1.06
N LEU A 5 -40.91 -12.82 1.72
CA LEU A 5 -40.18 -12.43 2.94
C LEU A 5 -38.92 -11.61 2.60
N LEU A 6 -38.25 -11.91 1.48
CA LEU A 6 -37.01 -11.22 1.06
C LEU A 6 -37.28 -9.80 0.50
N CYS A 7 -38.39 -9.62 -0.26
CA CYS A 7 -38.85 -8.29 -0.71
C CYS A 7 -39.21 -7.37 0.46
N LEU A 8 -39.71 -7.93 1.56
CA LEU A 8 -40.00 -7.16 2.78
C LEU A 8 -38.72 -6.73 3.52
N ILE A 9 -37.58 -7.37 3.28
CA ILE A 9 -36.31 -7.16 4.00
C ILE A 9 -35.33 -6.24 3.23
N LEU A 10 -35.36 -6.29 1.90
CA LEU A 10 -34.76 -5.23 1.08
C LEU A 10 -35.39 -3.87 1.40
N ALA A 11 -36.70 -3.84 1.71
CA ALA A 11 -37.42 -2.64 2.11
C ALA A 11 -37.14 -2.14 3.55
N THR A 12 -36.50 -2.93 4.43
CA THR A 12 -36.27 -2.55 5.84
C THR A 12 -34.82 -2.27 6.21
N THR A 13 -33.85 -2.63 5.37
CA THR A 13 -32.42 -2.44 5.69
C THR A 13 -31.78 -1.28 4.94
N GLY A 14 -32.25 -0.90 3.74
CA GLY A 14 -31.85 0.34 3.06
C GLY A 14 -30.37 0.48 2.69
N VAL A 15 -29.53 -0.53 2.90
CA VAL A 15 -28.08 -0.42 2.67
C VAL A 15 -27.73 -1.10 1.35
N LEU A 16 -27.48 -0.35 0.29
CA LEU A 16 -27.14 -0.93 -1.03
C LEU A 16 -25.65 -0.87 -1.40
N ALA A 17 -24.85 -0.03 -0.75
CA ALA A 17 -23.41 0.12 -1.03
C ALA A 17 -22.65 -1.16 -0.71
N PHE A 18 -22.83 -1.64 0.51
CA PHE A 18 -22.08 -2.76 1.07
C PHE A 18 -22.80 -4.10 0.88
N HIS A 19 -23.92 -4.07 0.15
CA HIS A 19 -24.73 -5.23 -0.19
C HIS A 19 -24.56 -5.62 -1.66
N ARG A 20 -23.47 -5.19 -2.29
CA ARG A 20 -23.01 -5.62 -3.61
C ARG A 20 -23.21 -7.13 -3.79
N GLN A 21 -22.71 -7.96 -2.86
CA GLN A 21 -22.88 -9.43 -2.92
C GLN A 21 -24.33 -9.90 -2.74
N ALA A 22 -25.10 -9.31 -1.82
CA ALA A 22 -26.51 -9.71 -1.61
C ALA A 22 -27.41 -9.32 -2.79
N LEU A 23 -27.21 -8.13 -3.36
CA LEU A 23 -27.87 -7.66 -4.57
C LEU A 23 -27.46 -8.51 -5.77
N PHE A 24 -26.18 -8.87 -5.90
CA PHE A 24 -25.69 -9.77 -6.96
C PHE A 24 -26.25 -11.18 -6.84
N ASN A 25 -26.24 -11.75 -5.63
CA ASN A 25 -26.87 -13.04 -5.38
C ASN A 25 -28.37 -12.99 -5.69
N HIS A 26 -29.03 -11.85 -5.47
CA HIS A 26 -30.42 -11.66 -5.86
C HIS A 26 -30.57 -11.63 -7.39
N ILE A 27 -29.79 -10.79 -8.07
CA ILE A 27 -29.78 -10.67 -9.54
C ILE A 27 -29.57 -12.04 -10.19
N ARG A 28 -28.53 -12.79 -9.77
CA ARG A 28 -28.25 -14.15 -10.26
C ARG A 28 -29.39 -15.13 -9.95
N LYS A 29 -30.02 -15.05 -8.78
CA LYS A 29 -31.20 -15.91 -8.48
C LYS A 29 -32.41 -15.57 -9.33
N THR A 30 -32.59 -14.29 -9.68
CA THR A 30 -33.72 -13.84 -10.50
C THR A 30 -33.49 -14.12 -11.99
N ASN A 31 -32.24 -14.08 -12.44
CA ASN A 31 -31.78 -14.38 -13.79
C ASN A 31 -30.61 -15.38 -13.70
N PRO A 32 -30.88 -16.68 -13.57
CA PRO A 32 -29.83 -17.67 -13.38
C PRO A 32 -28.94 -17.76 -14.63
N PRO A 33 -27.60 -17.71 -14.48
CA PRO A 33 -26.68 -17.80 -15.61
C PRO A 33 -26.77 -19.17 -16.29
N PHE A 34 -27.18 -20.18 -15.53
CA PHE A 34 -27.32 -21.55 -15.97
C PHE A 34 -28.76 -21.94 -16.27
N LYS A 35 -28.89 -22.92 -17.17
CA LYS A 35 -30.13 -23.63 -17.44
C LYS A 35 -29.87 -25.11 -17.27
N ALA A 36 -30.22 -25.64 -16.10
CA ALA A 36 -30.11 -27.07 -15.83
C ALA A 36 -30.80 -27.89 -16.91
N ASP A 37 -30.05 -28.80 -17.54
CA ASP A 37 -30.61 -29.86 -18.35
C ASP A 37 -30.97 -31.02 -17.43
N ALA A 38 -32.27 -31.32 -17.32
CA ALA A 38 -32.79 -32.40 -16.50
C ALA A 38 -32.27 -33.80 -16.91
N SER A 39 -31.62 -33.94 -18.06
CA SER A 39 -30.97 -35.17 -18.51
C SER A 39 -29.61 -35.42 -17.86
N ILE A 40 -29.02 -34.42 -17.20
CA ILE A 40 -27.80 -34.61 -16.40
C ILE A 40 -28.17 -34.95 -14.96
N THR A 41 -27.79 -36.15 -14.50
CA THR A 41 -28.02 -36.55 -13.10
C THR A 41 -26.93 -35.98 -12.19
N ILE A 42 -27.32 -35.04 -11.32
CA ILE A 42 -26.49 -34.51 -10.23
C ILE A 42 -26.87 -35.18 -8.91
N LYS A 43 -25.86 -35.56 -8.13
CA LYS A 43 -26.05 -36.11 -6.78
C LYS A 43 -25.37 -35.18 -5.77
N THR A 44 -26.07 -34.89 -4.67
CA THR A 44 -25.52 -34.14 -3.53
C THR A 44 -25.07 -35.11 -2.43
N ALA A 45 -23.89 -34.87 -1.88
CA ALA A 45 -23.28 -35.65 -0.81
C ALA A 45 -22.43 -34.75 0.11
N PHE A 46 -21.87 -35.34 1.17
CA PHE A 46 -21.08 -34.61 2.17
C PHE A 46 -19.80 -35.36 2.53
N VAL A 47 -18.73 -34.61 2.76
CA VAL A 47 -17.42 -35.09 3.23
C VAL A 47 -17.12 -34.48 4.60
N LYS A 48 -16.49 -35.27 5.47
CA LYS A 48 -16.03 -34.81 6.78
C LYS A 48 -14.66 -34.15 6.64
N GLN A 49 -14.55 -32.87 6.93
CA GLN A 49 -13.34 -32.06 6.80
C GLN A 49 -12.83 -31.58 8.16
N PRO A 50 -11.50 -31.51 8.39
CA PRO A 50 -10.95 -30.80 9.53
C PRO A 50 -11.39 -29.33 9.55
N ILE A 51 -11.78 -28.84 10.72
CA ILE A 51 -12.03 -27.39 10.89
C ILE A 51 -10.70 -26.63 10.71
N ASN A 52 -9.63 -27.14 11.32
CA ASN A 52 -8.27 -26.65 11.21
C ASN A 52 -7.36 -27.73 10.63
N HIS A 53 -6.75 -27.46 9.47
CA HIS A 53 -5.84 -28.40 8.83
C HIS A 53 -4.44 -28.44 9.46
N PHE A 54 -4.17 -27.52 10.40
CA PHE A 54 -2.87 -27.39 11.06
C PHE A 54 -2.89 -27.81 12.54
N LEU A 55 -4.08 -27.97 13.14
CA LEU A 55 -4.26 -28.41 14.53
C LEU A 55 -5.40 -29.44 14.60
N GLU A 56 -5.06 -30.70 14.85
CA GLU A 56 -6.03 -31.82 14.89
C GLU A 56 -7.07 -31.70 16.03
N SER A 57 -6.84 -30.83 17.02
CA SER A 57 -7.72 -30.64 18.18
C SER A 57 -9.04 -29.94 17.89
N ASP A 58 -9.16 -29.25 16.75
CA ASP A 58 -10.27 -28.31 16.50
C ASP A 58 -11.53 -29.00 15.93
N GLY A 59 -11.48 -30.32 15.72
CA GLY A 59 -12.62 -31.11 15.28
C GLY A 59 -12.87 -31.06 13.77
N TYR A 60 -14.11 -31.37 13.37
CA TYR A 60 -14.47 -31.58 11.97
C TYR A 60 -15.84 -30.97 11.64
N PHE A 61 -16.02 -30.55 10.39
CA PHE A 61 -17.30 -30.10 9.84
C PHE A 61 -17.72 -30.93 8.62
N SER A 62 -18.99 -30.82 8.25
CA SER A 62 -19.57 -31.51 7.09
C SER A 62 -19.59 -30.56 5.90
N GLN A 63 -18.75 -30.80 4.90
CA GLN A 63 -18.68 -30.01 3.68
C GLN A 63 -19.51 -30.66 2.57
N ARG A 64 -20.40 -29.90 1.94
CA ARG A 64 -21.23 -30.34 0.82
C ARG A 64 -20.39 -30.41 -0.46
N TYR A 65 -20.61 -31.46 -1.23
CA TYR A 65 -20.18 -31.55 -2.61
C TYR A 65 -21.29 -32.13 -3.48
N ILE A 66 -21.31 -31.76 -4.75
CA ILE A 66 -22.18 -32.34 -5.76
C ILE A 66 -21.32 -33.09 -6.79
N TYR A 67 -21.90 -34.08 -7.47
CA TYR A 67 -21.15 -34.81 -8.49
C TYR A 67 -22.04 -35.42 -9.56
N SER A 68 -21.44 -35.69 -10.72
CA SER A 68 -22.02 -36.49 -11.80
C SER A 68 -21.00 -37.47 -12.35
N THR A 69 -21.40 -38.74 -12.42
CA THR A 69 -20.61 -39.82 -13.03
C THR A 69 -21.09 -40.16 -14.44
N GLN A 70 -22.02 -39.39 -15.01
CA GLN A 70 -22.71 -39.73 -16.26
C GLN A 70 -21.77 -39.87 -17.46
N PHE A 71 -20.72 -39.04 -17.52
CA PHE A 71 -19.72 -39.08 -18.58
C PHE A 71 -18.48 -39.89 -18.22
N THR A 72 -18.43 -40.52 -17.04
CA THR A 72 -17.22 -41.20 -16.56
C THR A 72 -16.85 -42.36 -17.47
N GLY A 73 -15.71 -42.23 -18.17
CA GLY A 73 -15.15 -43.26 -19.02
C GLY A 73 -14.19 -44.17 -18.25
N ASN A 74 -12.89 -43.99 -18.45
CA ASN A 74 -11.83 -44.83 -17.88
C ASN A 74 -11.39 -44.44 -16.47
N LYS A 75 -12.14 -43.57 -15.76
CA LYS A 75 -11.79 -43.06 -14.42
C LYS A 75 -10.40 -42.39 -14.32
N LYS A 76 -9.83 -41.95 -15.44
CA LYS A 76 -8.54 -41.24 -15.49
C LYS A 76 -8.66 -39.71 -15.47
N ALA A 77 -9.82 -39.15 -15.78
CA ALA A 77 -10.04 -37.70 -15.80
C ALA A 77 -11.14 -37.31 -14.80
N VAL A 78 -10.88 -36.29 -13.99
CA VAL A 78 -11.83 -35.76 -13.00
C VAL A 78 -11.80 -34.24 -13.02
N PHE A 79 -12.96 -33.61 -13.15
CA PHE A 79 -13.10 -32.16 -13.11
C PHE A 79 -13.73 -31.74 -11.79
N LEU A 80 -13.11 -30.78 -11.11
CA LEU A 80 -13.57 -30.23 -9.85
C LEU A 80 -13.86 -28.74 -10.00
N PHE A 81 -15.11 -28.34 -9.92
CA PHE A 81 -15.50 -26.95 -9.78
C PHE A 81 -15.45 -26.52 -8.31
N VAL A 82 -14.71 -25.46 -8.00
CA VAL A 82 -14.67 -24.85 -6.66
C VAL A 82 -15.47 -23.56 -6.68
N THR A 83 -16.38 -23.41 -5.71
CA THR A 83 -17.26 -22.24 -5.68
C THR A 83 -16.52 -20.97 -5.32
N ASN A 84 -17.09 -19.85 -5.76
CA ASN A 84 -16.70 -18.51 -5.33
C ASN A 84 -17.22 -18.22 -3.89
N ASN A 85 -17.36 -16.95 -3.55
CA ASN A 85 -18.00 -16.45 -2.33
C ASN A 85 -19.55 -16.59 -2.34
N GLU A 86 -20.06 -17.78 -2.69
CA GLU A 86 -21.51 -18.05 -2.77
C GLU A 86 -21.82 -19.55 -2.56
N ALA A 87 -23.11 -19.87 -2.41
CA ALA A 87 -23.56 -21.25 -2.27
C ALA A 87 -23.38 -22.04 -3.57
N LEU A 88 -23.09 -23.34 -3.48
CA LEU A 88 -22.91 -24.19 -4.66
C LEU A 88 -24.25 -24.47 -5.35
N GLU A 89 -24.39 -23.99 -6.59
CA GLU A 89 -25.54 -24.28 -7.45
C GLU A 89 -25.31 -25.58 -8.24
N GLU A 90 -26.35 -26.39 -8.39
CA GLU A 90 -26.26 -27.66 -9.13
C GLU A 90 -26.06 -27.45 -10.64
N ASP A 91 -26.55 -26.31 -11.13
CA ASP A 91 -26.63 -26.01 -12.55
C ASP A 91 -25.25 -25.84 -13.21
N VAL A 92 -24.20 -25.54 -12.43
CA VAL A 92 -22.82 -25.46 -12.93
C VAL A 92 -22.35 -26.78 -13.56
N LEU A 93 -22.87 -27.92 -13.08
CA LEU A 93 -22.56 -29.24 -13.64
C LEU A 93 -23.67 -29.78 -14.55
N ALA A 94 -24.79 -29.07 -14.68
CA ALA A 94 -25.97 -29.53 -15.40
C ALA A 94 -26.30 -28.69 -16.66
N ASP A 95 -25.56 -27.62 -16.95
CA ASP A 95 -25.75 -26.83 -18.18
C ASP A 95 -24.84 -27.30 -19.33
N HIS A 96 -25.42 -27.82 -20.40
CA HIS A 96 -24.66 -28.25 -21.60
C HIS A 96 -23.91 -27.12 -22.33
N ARG A 97 -24.25 -25.86 -22.06
CA ARG A 97 -23.52 -24.72 -22.62
C ARG A 97 -22.19 -24.53 -21.91
N ASN A 98 -22.11 -24.85 -20.62
CA ASN A 98 -20.92 -24.66 -19.80
C ASN A 98 -19.74 -25.48 -20.38
N PRO A 99 -18.57 -24.85 -20.66
CA PRO A 99 -17.40 -25.55 -21.19
C PRO A 99 -16.92 -26.69 -20.29
N LEU A 100 -17.08 -26.59 -18.96
CA LEU A 100 -16.75 -27.67 -18.03
C LEU A 100 -17.54 -28.95 -18.39
N VAL A 101 -18.84 -28.82 -18.62
CA VAL A 101 -19.74 -29.94 -18.95
C VAL A 101 -19.45 -30.46 -20.37
N LYS A 102 -19.23 -29.57 -21.34
CA LYS A 102 -18.87 -29.93 -22.72
C LYS A 102 -17.58 -30.76 -22.75
N LEU A 103 -16.54 -30.29 -22.06
CA LEU A 103 -15.24 -30.97 -22.02
C LEU A 103 -15.28 -32.23 -21.15
N ALA A 104 -16.08 -32.27 -20.08
CA ALA A 104 -16.25 -33.49 -19.29
C ALA A 104 -16.84 -34.63 -20.14
N LYS A 105 -17.83 -34.31 -20.98
CA LYS A 105 -18.38 -35.27 -21.95
C LYS A 105 -17.34 -35.72 -22.98
N GLN A 106 -16.50 -34.81 -23.46
CA GLN A 106 -15.46 -35.11 -24.45
C GLN A 106 -14.33 -35.99 -23.89
N PHE A 107 -13.84 -35.69 -22.68
CA PHE A 107 -12.73 -36.39 -22.04
C PHE A 107 -13.16 -37.58 -21.18
N GLY A 108 -14.47 -37.82 -21.07
CA GLY A 108 -15.03 -38.88 -20.25
C GLY A 108 -14.78 -38.68 -18.75
N ALA A 109 -14.84 -37.44 -18.28
CA ALA A 109 -14.49 -37.07 -16.91
C ALA A 109 -15.63 -37.28 -15.91
N THR A 110 -15.29 -37.63 -14.66
CA THR A 110 -16.22 -37.45 -13.53
C THR A 110 -16.23 -35.99 -13.13
N MET A 111 -17.41 -35.40 -12.91
CA MET A 111 -17.54 -34.01 -12.49
C MET A 111 -17.88 -33.92 -11.01
N PHE A 112 -17.23 -32.99 -10.31
CA PHE A 112 -17.51 -32.61 -8.93
C PHE A 112 -17.68 -31.10 -8.83
N GLY A 113 -18.51 -30.67 -7.89
CA GLY A 113 -18.56 -29.30 -7.37
C GLY A 113 -18.35 -29.36 -5.87
N LEU A 114 -17.40 -28.61 -5.33
CA LEU A 114 -17.14 -28.53 -3.90
C LEU A 114 -17.59 -27.18 -3.35
N GLU A 115 -18.48 -27.21 -2.36
CA GLU A 115 -18.97 -26.00 -1.72
C GLU A 115 -17.92 -25.49 -0.74
N HIS A 116 -17.54 -24.23 -0.88
CA HIS A 116 -16.54 -23.60 -0.03
C HIS A 116 -17.00 -23.53 1.44
N ARG A 117 -16.05 -23.67 2.38
CA ARG A 117 -16.32 -23.51 3.83
C ARG A 117 -16.97 -22.15 4.13
N TYR A 118 -17.88 -22.10 5.09
CA TYR A 118 -18.71 -20.93 5.45
C TYR A 118 -19.72 -20.45 4.40
N TYR A 119 -19.63 -20.90 3.15
CA TYR A 119 -20.60 -20.56 2.11
C TYR A 119 -21.64 -21.67 1.92
N GLY A 120 -22.86 -21.29 1.51
CA GLY A 120 -23.97 -22.23 1.40
C GLY A 120 -24.30 -22.91 2.74
N ILE A 121 -24.38 -24.24 2.72
CA ILE A 121 -24.68 -25.06 3.91
C ILE A 121 -23.43 -25.70 4.53
N SER A 122 -22.25 -25.45 3.95
CA SER A 122 -20.96 -26.00 4.39
C SER A 122 -20.29 -25.12 5.45
N ARG A 123 -20.78 -25.17 6.69
CA ARG A 123 -20.38 -24.22 7.75
C ARG A 123 -19.64 -24.90 8.90
N PRO A 124 -18.34 -24.60 9.13
CA PRO A 124 -17.60 -25.08 10.30
C PRO A 124 -18.16 -24.56 11.64
N TYR A 125 -18.54 -23.28 11.64
CA TYR A 125 -19.20 -22.56 12.73
C TYR A 125 -20.30 -21.67 12.13
N ASP A 126 -21.10 -21.05 13.00
CA ASP A 126 -21.99 -19.96 12.59
C ASP A 126 -21.15 -18.70 12.21
N VAL A 127 -21.83 -17.64 11.77
CA VAL A 127 -21.15 -16.41 11.29
C VAL A 127 -20.64 -15.51 12.42
N ASP A 128 -20.74 -15.99 13.66
CA ASP A 128 -20.13 -15.42 14.87
C ASP A 128 -18.64 -15.78 14.97
N ASN A 129 -18.18 -16.85 14.32
CA ASN A 129 -16.79 -17.28 14.36
C ASN A 129 -16.20 -17.55 12.96
N LEU A 130 -15.54 -16.52 12.42
CA LEU A 130 -14.96 -16.53 11.08
C LEU A 130 -13.44 -16.80 11.06
N ARG A 131 -12.80 -17.10 12.19
CA ARG A 131 -11.33 -17.25 12.28
C ARG A 131 -10.73 -18.35 11.39
N HIS A 132 -11.55 -19.33 10.96
CA HIS A 132 -11.12 -20.40 10.05
C HIS A 132 -11.60 -20.20 8.61
N LEU A 133 -12.19 -19.04 8.30
CA LEU A 133 -12.44 -18.57 6.96
C LEU A 133 -11.16 -17.94 6.41
N SER A 134 -10.32 -18.79 5.85
CA SER A 134 -9.13 -18.36 5.11
C SER A 134 -8.97 -19.15 3.83
N SER A 135 -8.35 -18.52 2.84
CA SER A 135 -8.04 -19.11 1.55
C SER A 135 -7.16 -20.34 1.70
N LEU A 136 -6.22 -20.30 2.64
CA LEU A 136 -5.31 -21.40 2.92
C LEU A 136 -6.08 -22.64 3.38
N GLN A 137 -7.00 -22.44 4.32
CA GLN A 137 -7.82 -23.53 4.85
C GLN A 137 -8.75 -24.13 3.78
N ALA A 138 -9.30 -23.30 2.89
CA ALA A 138 -10.07 -23.76 1.74
C ALA A 138 -9.23 -24.56 0.72
N LEU A 139 -7.96 -24.18 0.51
CA LEU A 139 -7.04 -24.94 -0.35
C LEU A 139 -6.75 -26.34 0.23
N PHE A 140 -6.57 -26.46 1.54
CA PHE A 140 -6.42 -27.77 2.19
C PHE A 140 -7.72 -28.59 2.22
N ASP A 141 -8.90 -27.96 2.18
CA ASP A 141 -10.16 -28.69 1.94
C ASP A 141 -10.15 -29.36 0.56
N ILE A 142 -9.67 -28.66 -0.47
CA ILE A 142 -9.58 -29.19 -1.83
C ILE A 142 -8.63 -30.40 -1.88
N ASP A 143 -7.44 -30.28 -1.28
CA ASP A 143 -6.48 -31.40 -1.18
C ASP A 143 -7.08 -32.61 -0.46
N THR A 144 -7.71 -32.39 0.70
CA THR A 144 -8.34 -33.45 1.49
C THR A 144 -9.52 -34.09 0.76
N PHE A 145 -10.33 -33.29 0.07
CA PHE A 145 -11.45 -33.77 -0.73
C PHE A 145 -10.97 -34.63 -1.91
N ILE A 146 -9.94 -34.21 -2.64
CA ILE A 146 -9.37 -34.99 -3.75
C ILE A 146 -8.88 -36.36 -3.26
N LYS A 147 -8.16 -36.39 -2.12
CA LYS A 147 -7.70 -37.65 -1.49
C LYS A 147 -8.87 -38.54 -1.10
N PHE A 148 -9.92 -37.98 -0.51
CA PHE A 148 -11.15 -38.69 -0.19
C PHE A 148 -11.81 -39.26 -1.45
N ALA A 149 -12.04 -38.44 -2.47
CA ALA A 149 -12.74 -38.83 -3.68
C ALA A 149 -11.97 -39.90 -4.47
N ASN A 150 -10.63 -39.84 -4.52
CA ASN A 150 -9.79 -40.89 -5.10
C ASN A 150 -10.08 -42.27 -4.50
N LYS A 151 -10.26 -42.32 -3.17
CA LYS A 151 -10.57 -43.56 -2.46
C LYS A 151 -12.03 -43.97 -2.62
N GLU A 152 -12.97 -43.05 -2.39
CA GLU A 152 -14.41 -43.33 -2.37
C GLU A 152 -14.93 -43.76 -3.75
N PHE A 153 -14.47 -43.12 -4.82
CA PHE A 153 -14.92 -43.40 -6.18
C PHE A 153 -14.03 -44.42 -6.91
N ASN A 154 -12.98 -44.91 -6.24
CA ASN A 154 -12.02 -45.87 -6.76
C ASN A 154 -11.48 -45.44 -8.14
N PHE A 155 -10.87 -44.24 -8.18
CA PHE A 155 -10.23 -43.69 -9.37
C PHE A 155 -8.92 -44.42 -9.68
N ASP A 156 -8.45 -44.29 -10.93
CA ASP A 156 -7.16 -44.88 -11.34
C ASP A 156 -6.01 -44.26 -10.53
N SER A 157 -4.97 -45.05 -10.26
CA SER A 157 -3.70 -44.56 -9.69
C SER A 157 -3.07 -43.40 -10.48
N ASP A 158 -3.34 -43.30 -11.79
CA ASP A 158 -2.91 -42.21 -12.68
C ASP A 158 -4.01 -41.17 -12.97
N VAL A 159 -5.03 -41.06 -12.09
CA VAL A 159 -6.09 -40.05 -12.24
C VAL A 159 -5.53 -38.63 -12.33
N ARG A 160 -6.17 -37.81 -13.18
CA ARG A 160 -5.83 -36.43 -13.47
C ARG A 160 -6.98 -35.52 -13.05
N TRP A 161 -6.75 -34.75 -11.99
CA TRP A 161 -7.68 -33.75 -11.49
C TRP A 161 -7.43 -32.42 -12.19
N ILE A 162 -8.48 -31.89 -12.82
CA ILE A 162 -8.52 -30.52 -13.37
C ILE A 162 -9.44 -29.70 -12.50
N VAL A 163 -8.92 -28.65 -11.86
CA VAL A 163 -9.70 -27.78 -10.98
C VAL A 163 -10.16 -26.54 -11.75
N TRP A 164 -11.42 -26.15 -11.56
CA TRP A 164 -12.07 -25.05 -12.27
C TRP A 164 -12.66 -24.07 -11.27
N GLY A 165 -12.59 -22.78 -11.58
CA GLY A 165 -13.29 -21.78 -10.79
C GLY A 165 -13.36 -20.43 -11.49
N VAL A 166 -14.22 -19.56 -10.96
CA VAL A 166 -14.36 -18.16 -11.38
C VAL A 166 -14.13 -17.23 -10.20
N GLY A 167 -13.60 -16.02 -10.41
CA GLY A 167 -13.39 -15.06 -9.33
C GLY A 167 -12.45 -15.62 -8.26
N TYR A 168 -12.84 -15.50 -6.99
CA TYR A 168 -12.08 -16.11 -5.89
C TYR A 168 -12.04 -17.66 -5.98
N GLY A 169 -13.07 -18.32 -6.52
CA GLY A 169 -12.99 -19.75 -6.85
C GLY A 169 -11.92 -20.05 -7.92
N GLY A 170 -11.76 -19.17 -8.90
CA GLY A 170 -10.70 -19.27 -9.91
C GLY A 170 -9.30 -19.10 -9.31
N PHE A 171 -9.16 -18.17 -8.36
CA PHE A 171 -7.96 -18.03 -7.55
C PHE A 171 -7.64 -19.33 -6.79
N LEU A 172 -8.62 -19.93 -6.10
CA LEU A 172 -8.43 -21.20 -5.40
C LEU A 172 -8.06 -22.35 -6.36
N ALA A 173 -8.65 -22.39 -7.56
CA ALA A 173 -8.31 -23.38 -8.58
C ALA A 173 -6.83 -23.27 -9.00
N ALA A 174 -6.37 -22.05 -9.32
CA ALA A 174 -4.98 -21.79 -9.68
C ALA A 174 -4.02 -22.14 -8.53
N GLN A 175 -4.33 -21.70 -7.30
CA GLN A 175 -3.48 -21.95 -6.14
C GLN A 175 -3.47 -23.41 -5.70
N SER A 176 -4.57 -24.16 -5.92
CA SER A 176 -4.58 -25.62 -5.69
C SER A 176 -3.56 -26.32 -6.58
N ARG A 177 -3.43 -25.88 -7.84
CA ARG A 177 -2.41 -26.39 -8.75
C ARG A 177 -1.00 -25.96 -8.34
N ASN A 178 -0.84 -24.75 -7.82
CA ASN A 178 0.44 -24.24 -7.33
C ASN A 178 0.95 -25.01 -6.10
N LEU A 179 0.11 -25.17 -5.08
CA LEU A 179 0.48 -25.80 -3.81
C LEU A 179 0.53 -27.33 -3.88
N PHE A 180 -0.30 -27.95 -4.72
CA PHE A 180 -0.47 -29.40 -4.76
C PHE A 180 -0.24 -29.97 -6.18
N PRO A 181 0.94 -29.76 -6.78
CA PRO A 181 1.25 -30.17 -8.17
C PRO A 181 1.18 -31.68 -8.41
N ASP A 182 1.32 -32.50 -7.36
CA ASP A 182 1.30 -33.96 -7.46
C ASP A 182 -0.12 -34.55 -7.57
N ILE A 183 -1.12 -33.84 -7.05
CA ILE A 183 -2.53 -34.27 -7.05
C ILE A 183 -3.39 -33.51 -8.07
N VAL A 184 -3.11 -32.23 -8.30
CA VAL A 184 -3.83 -31.40 -9.28
C VAL A 184 -3.01 -31.32 -10.56
N ALA A 185 -3.53 -31.86 -11.66
CA ALA A 185 -2.80 -31.93 -12.93
C ALA A 185 -2.79 -30.58 -13.68
N GLY A 186 -3.87 -29.82 -13.60
CA GLY A 186 -3.99 -28.47 -14.14
C GLY A 186 -5.21 -27.73 -13.60
N ALA A 187 -5.32 -26.44 -13.92
CA ALA A 187 -6.44 -25.62 -13.48
C ALA A 187 -6.93 -24.63 -14.55
N ILE A 188 -8.24 -24.34 -14.52
CA ILE A 188 -8.88 -23.27 -15.30
C ILE A 188 -9.34 -22.20 -14.32
N ALA A 189 -8.78 -21.00 -14.44
CA ALA A 189 -8.99 -19.89 -13.53
C ALA A 189 -9.57 -18.69 -14.31
N SER A 190 -10.89 -18.60 -14.35
CA SER A 190 -11.58 -17.48 -15.01
C SER A 190 -11.75 -16.31 -14.06
N SER A 191 -11.51 -15.09 -14.56
CA SER A 191 -11.70 -13.82 -13.87
C SER A 191 -11.11 -13.81 -12.46
N ALA A 192 -9.94 -14.47 -12.31
CA ALA A 192 -9.35 -14.79 -11.02
C ALA A 192 -8.46 -13.64 -10.53
N PRO A 193 -8.85 -12.90 -9.48
CA PRO A 193 -8.02 -11.83 -8.95
C PRO A 193 -6.83 -12.47 -8.23
N SER A 194 -5.63 -12.24 -8.76
CA SER A 194 -4.41 -12.91 -8.32
C SER A 194 -3.43 -11.95 -7.62
N LYS A 195 -3.65 -10.64 -7.74
CA LYS A 195 -3.02 -9.59 -6.94
C LYS A 195 -4.05 -9.02 -5.97
N HIS A 196 -3.67 -8.86 -4.70
CA HIS A 196 -4.53 -8.34 -3.65
C HIS A 196 -4.08 -6.92 -3.30
N LYS A 197 -5.02 -5.98 -3.21
CA LYS A 197 -4.72 -4.57 -2.97
C LYS A 197 -5.71 -4.01 -1.96
N MET A 198 -5.20 -3.42 -0.88
CA MET A 198 -6.03 -2.70 0.08
C MET A 198 -6.64 -1.47 -0.58
N ASP A 199 -5.78 -0.63 -1.17
CA ASP A 199 -6.21 0.49 -2.00
C ASP A 199 -6.41 0.01 -3.45
N PHE A 200 -7.66 -0.20 -3.89
CA PHE A 200 -7.99 -0.80 -5.20
C PHE A 200 -8.79 0.16 -6.09
N TRP A 201 -8.25 1.36 -6.29
CA TRP A 201 -8.82 2.36 -7.20
C TRP A 201 -8.81 1.92 -8.68
N GLU A 202 -7.94 0.99 -9.09
CA GLU A 202 -7.91 0.47 -10.47
C GLU A 202 -9.24 -0.17 -10.87
N TYR A 203 -9.99 -0.69 -9.89
CA TYR A 203 -11.32 -1.23 -10.11
C TYR A 203 -12.23 -0.18 -10.77
N ASN A 204 -12.28 1.04 -10.20
CA ASN A 204 -13.13 2.11 -10.72
C ASN A 204 -12.56 2.75 -11.99
N ASN A 205 -11.24 2.73 -12.19
CA ASN A 205 -10.65 3.09 -13.47
C ASN A 205 -11.01 2.11 -14.58
N GLN A 206 -11.05 0.81 -14.27
CA GLN A 206 -11.50 -0.18 -15.22
C GLN A 206 -12.99 -0.01 -15.51
N VAL A 207 -13.82 0.39 -14.53
CA VAL A 207 -15.22 0.79 -14.78
C VAL A 207 -15.31 1.95 -15.76
N GLU A 208 -14.53 3.02 -15.57
CA GLU A 208 -14.44 4.16 -16.51
C GLU A 208 -14.02 3.69 -17.91
N ALA A 209 -12.94 2.91 -18.00
CA ALA A 209 -12.42 2.39 -19.26
C ALA A 209 -13.43 1.49 -19.97
N SER A 210 -14.11 0.61 -19.25
CA SER A 210 -15.14 -0.28 -19.81
C SER A 210 -16.36 0.48 -20.32
N ILE A 211 -16.79 1.56 -19.66
CA ILE A 211 -17.89 2.41 -20.15
C ILE A 211 -17.47 3.12 -21.44
N ASN A 212 -16.24 3.63 -21.50
CA ASN A 212 -15.72 4.28 -22.69
C ASN A 212 -15.59 3.30 -23.87
N GLU A 213 -15.06 2.11 -23.63
CA GLU A 213 -14.85 1.07 -24.65
C GLU A 213 -16.17 0.49 -25.17
N ALA A 214 -17.09 0.09 -24.28
CA ALA A 214 -18.33 -0.58 -24.67
C ALA A 214 -19.44 0.38 -25.14
N ALA A 215 -19.34 1.67 -24.80
CA ALA A 215 -20.25 2.72 -25.25
C ALA A 215 -19.48 3.85 -25.96
N HIS A 216 -19.16 4.95 -25.25
CA HIS A 216 -18.35 6.06 -25.78
C HIS A 216 -17.94 7.09 -24.72
N ALA A 217 -16.86 7.82 -24.98
CA ALA A 217 -16.30 8.86 -24.09
C ALA A 217 -17.29 9.95 -23.65
N ALA A 218 -18.25 10.34 -24.49
CA ALA A 218 -19.23 11.36 -24.10
C ALA A 218 -20.12 10.91 -22.92
N CYS A 219 -20.31 9.60 -22.73
CA CYS A 219 -21.07 9.05 -21.60
C CYS A 219 -20.25 9.15 -20.30
N THR A 220 -18.96 8.82 -20.35
CA THR A 220 -18.07 8.99 -19.19
C THR A 220 -17.94 10.46 -18.78
N ASP A 221 -17.90 11.39 -19.74
CA ASP A 221 -17.88 12.83 -19.46
C ASP A 221 -19.15 13.30 -18.74
N LEU A 222 -20.33 12.80 -19.15
CA LEU A 222 -21.60 13.09 -18.49
C LEU A 222 -21.65 12.55 -17.06
N ILE A 223 -21.13 11.34 -16.83
CA ILE A 223 -21.06 10.76 -15.47
C ILE A 223 -20.11 11.59 -14.60
N ALA A 224 -18.90 11.88 -15.09
CA ALA A 224 -17.92 12.69 -14.38
C ALA A 224 -18.48 14.07 -14.00
N GLN A 225 -19.14 14.75 -14.94
CA GLN A 225 -19.77 16.04 -14.66
C GLN A 225 -20.93 15.93 -13.65
N ALA A 226 -21.74 14.87 -13.71
CA ALA A 226 -22.81 14.65 -12.76
C ALA A 226 -22.30 14.42 -11.32
N PHE A 227 -21.22 13.65 -11.15
CA PHE A 227 -20.60 13.46 -9.84
C PHE A 227 -19.93 14.74 -9.31
N LYS A 228 -19.36 15.56 -10.20
CA LYS A 228 -18.85 16.90 -9.84
C LYS A 228 -19.97 17.85 -9.40
N ASP A 229 -21.11 17.86 -10.09
CA ASP A 229 -22.26 18.67 -9.69
C ASP A 229 -22.84 18.19 -8.35
N LEU A 230 -22.84 16.87 -8.12
CA LEU A 230 -23.26 16.27 -6.86
C LEU A 230 -22.35 16.69 -5.70
N SER A 231 -21.02 16.61 -5.86
CA SER A 231 -20.08 17.03 -4.80
C SER A 231 -20.24 18.50 -4.44
N GLN A 232 -20.47 19.38 -5.43
CA GLN A 232 -20.77 20.79 -5.17
C GLN A 232 -22.07 20.98 -4.37
N GLN A 233 -23.12 20.20 -4.64
CA GLN A 233 -24.35 20.26 -3.83
C GLN A 233 -24.11 19.79 -2.39
N MET A 234 -23.25 18.79 -2.18
CA MET A 234 -22.95 18.23 -0.86
C MET A 234 -22.28 19.24 0.11
N LEU A 235 -21.71 20.34 -0.40
CA LEU A 235 -21.02 21.37 0.39
C LEU A 235 -21.94 22.39 1.09
N SER A 236 -23.26 22.31 0.87
CA SER A 236 -24.25 23.19 1.52
C SER A 236 -25.44 22.42 2.10
N PRO A 237 -26.06 22.90 3.20
CA PRO A 237 -27.26 22.25 3.75
C PRO A 237 -28.42 22.16 2.76
N GLU A 238 -28.66 23.21 1.98
CA GLU A 238 -29.74 23.22 0.97
C GLU A 238 -29.45 22.25 -0.18
N GLY A 239 -28.19 22.19 -0.66
CA GLY A 239 -27.79 21.20 -1.66
C GLY A 239 -27.94 19.77 -1.14
N ARG A 240 -27.51 19.48 0.10
CA ARG A 240 -27.72 18.17 0.74
C ARG A 240 -29.18 17.81 0.91
N LYS A 241 -30.04 18.78 1.20
CA LYS A 241 -31.50 18.58 1.27
C LYS A 241 -32.09 18.25 -0.10
N ASN A 242 -31.63 18.92 -1.17
CA ASN A 242 -32.01 18.61 -2.54
C ASN A 242 -31.58 17.19 -2.93
N VAL A 243 -30.32 16.83 -2.66
CA VAL A 243 -29.81 15.46 -2.86
C VAL A 243 -30.66 14.45 -2.08
N SER A 244 -30.96 14.73 -0.80
CA SER A 244 -31.77 13.84 0.03
C SER A 244 -33.16 13.60 -0.56
N THR A 245 -33.74 14.64 -1.17
CA THR A 245 -35.04 14.57 -1.84
C THR A 245 -34.95 13.80 -3.16
N THR A 246 -33.97 14.10 -3.99
CA THR A 246 -33.72 13.45 -5.29
C THR A 246 -33.54 11.95 -5.13
N PHE A 247 -32.68 11.54 -4.20
CA PHE A 247 -32.36 10.13 -3.95
C PHE A 247 -33.34 9.43 -3.01
N ARG A 248 -34.34 10.15 -2.48
CA ARG A 248 -35.38 9.63 -1.57
C ARG A 248 -34.78 8.91 -0.36
N LEU A 249 -33.81 9.54 0.29
CA LEU A 249 -33.06 8.96 1.40
C LEU A 249 -33.96 8.75 2.63
N THR A 250 -33.78 7.63 3.35
CA THR A 250 -34.43 7.42 4.65
C THR A 250 -33.81 8.26 5.75
N THR A 251 -32.51 8.49 5.65
CA THR A 251 -31.73 9.34 6.54
C THR A 251 -31.27 10.57 5.73
N PRO A 252 -31.88 11.75 5.94
CA PRO A 252 -31.49 12.95 5.20
C PRO A 252 -30.05 13.38 5.49
N LEU A 253 -29.35 13.91 4.49
CA LEU A 253 -27.97 14.41 4.58
C LEU A 253 -27.89 15.87 5.04
N ASP A 254 -29.01 16.57 5.21
CA ASP A 254 -29.08 17.95 5.72
C ASP A 254 -29.13 18.05 7.26
N GLN A 255 -28.87 16.93 7.95
CA GLN A 255 -28.82 16.86 9.40
C GLN A 255 -27.63 17.64 9.98
N THR A 256 -27.79 18.14 11.22
CA THR A 256 -26.75 18.91 11.92
C THR A 256 -25.57 18.07 12.38
N ASN A 257 -25.75 16.75 12.55
CA ASN A 257 -24.74 15.82 13.05
C ASN A 257 -24.22 14.88 11.95
N LEU A 258 -24.12 15.39 10.72
CA LEU A 258 -23.60 14.64 9.59
C LEU A 258 -22.11 14.30 9.79
N THR A 259 -21.73 13.05 9.56
CA THR A 259 -20.32 12.62 9.60
C THR A 259 -19.78 12.35 8.19
N ASP A 260 -18.46 12.36 8.02
CA ASP A 260 -17.81 12.00 6.75
C ASP A 260 -18.16 10.56 6.34
N ASN A 261 -18.29 9.64 7.29
CA ASN A 261 -18.69 8.25 7.02
C ASN A 261 -20.12 8.18 6.44
N ASP A 262 -21.07 9.02 6.90
CA ASP A 262 -22.43 9.04 6.35
C ASP A 262 -22.45 9.54 4.90
N ILE A 263 -21.58 10.49 4.56
CA ILE A 263 -21.42 10.99 3.18
C ILE A 263 -20.76 9.92 2.30
N GLN A 264 -19.70 9.28 2.77
CA GLN A 264 -18.98 8.23 2.03
C GLN A 264 -19.86 7.00 1.79
N GLU A 265 -20.71 6.65 2.76
CA GLU A 265 -21.73 5.61 2.65
C GLU A 265 -22.76 5.92 1.54
N PHE A 266 -23.17 7.19 1.41
CA PHE A 266 -24.02 7.62 0.31
C PHE A 266 -23.31 7.46 -1.05
N TYR A 267 -22.04 7.87 -1.16
CA TYR A 267 -21.27 7.73 -2.40
C TYR A 267 -21.07 6.26 -2.80
N ALA A 268 -20.75 5.39 -1.86
CA ALA A 268 -20.65 3.95 -2.12
C ALA A 268 -21.96 3.38 -2.69
N GLN A 269 -23.13 3.89 -2.24
CA GLN A 269 -24.44 3.39 -2.65
C GLN A 269 -24.79 3.76 -4.09
N ILE A 270 -24.34 4.93 -4.55
CA ILE A 270 -24.63 5.45 -5.88
C ILE A 270 -23.57 5.08 -6.92
N ILE A 271 -22.36 4.70 -6.48
CA ILE A 271 -21.30 4.15 -7.35
C ILE A 271 -21.57 2.68 -7.68
N ALA A 272 -22.05 1.88 -6.72
CA ALA A 272 -22.27 0.44 -6.88
C ALA A 272 -23.12 0.04 -8.12
N PRO A 273 -24.18 0.79 -8.53
CA PRO A 273 -24.89 0.50 -9.77
C PRO A 273 -24.04 0.53 -11.03
N PHE A 274 -23.15 1.52 -11.18
CA PHE A 274 -22.26 1.61 -12.34
C PHE A 274 -21.30 0.42 -12.39
N GLN A 275 -20.72 0.07 -11.24
CA GLN A 275 -19.85 -1.10 -11.10
C GLN A 275 -20.57 -2.39 -11.51
N ALA A 276 -21.83 -2.56 -11.08
CA ALA A 276 -22.65 -3.72 -11.41
C ALA A 276 -22.94 -3.85 -12.90
N PHE A 277 -23.31 -2.75 -13.57
CA PHE A 277 -23.59 -2.76 -15.00
C PHE A 277 -22.37 -3.08 -15.85
N VAL A 278 -21.17 -2.70 -15.41
CA VAL A 278 -19.92 -3.05 -16.06
C VAL A 278 -19.55 -4.51 -15.80
N GLU A 279 -19.51 -4.95 -14.55
CA GLU A 279 -19.10 -6.32 -14.19
C GLU A 279 -19.96 -7.39 -14.86
N PHE A 280 -21.26 -7.13 -15.01
CA PHE A 280 -22.21 -8.07 -15.62
C PHE A 280 -22.59 -7.70 -17.06
N HIS A 281 -21.88 -6.78 -17.71
CA HIS A 281 -22.21 -6.38 -19.08
C HIS A 281 -22.23 -7.59 -20.03
N GLY A 282 -23.32 -7.70 -20.81
CA GLY A 282 -23.55 -8.80 -21.76
C GLY A 282 -24.30 -9.99 -21.16
N ASN A 283 -24.47 -10.03 -19.83
CA ASN A 283 -25.18 -11.09 -19.12
C ASN A 283 -26.50 -10.56 -18.53
N ASP A 284 -27.52 -11.42 -18.45
CA ASP A 284 -28.73 -11.21 -17.64
C ASP A 284 -29.49 -9.89 -17.83
N GLY A 285 -29.40 -9.31 -19.03
CA GLY A 285 -30.05 -8.04 -19.37
C GLY A 285 -29.31 -6.78 -18.91
N PHE A 286 -28.09 -6.91 -18.40
CA PHE A 286 -27.20 -5.82 -18.04
C PHE A 286 -26.42 -5.32 -19.26
N SER A 287 -26.48 -4.01 -19.47
CA SER A 287 -25.89 -3.35 -20.63
C SER A 287 -25.32 -2.00 -20.22
N ILE A 288 -24.04 -1.76 -20.51
CA ILE A 288 -23.41 -0.45 -20.35
C ILE A 288 -24.14 0.59 -21.19
N ASN A 289 -24.66 0.20 -22.37
CA ASN A 289 -25.46 1.08 -23.21
C ASN A 289 -26.76 1.54 -22.53
N ASP A 290 -27.36 0.74 -21.66
CA ASP A 290 -28.56 1.15 -20.91
C ASP A 290 -28.21 2.22 -19.87
N VAL A 291 -27.02 2.14 -19.26
CA VAL A 291 -26.48 3.18 -18.36
C VAL A 291 -26.27 4.48 -19.12
N CYS A 292 -25.60 4.42 -20.28
CA CYS A 292 -25.34 5.63 -21.08
C CYS A 292 -26.63 6.27 -21.60
N ALA A 293 -27.58 5.47 -22.10
CA ALA A 293 -28.89 5.97 -22.49
C ALA A 293 -29.64 6.66 -21.33
N THR A 294 -29.45 6.17 -20.10
CA THR A 294 -30.00 6.79 -18.89
C THR A 294 -29.30 8.12 -18.58
N MET A 295 -27.98 8.17 -18.68
CA MET A 295 -27.18 9.38 -18.42
C MET A 295 -27.39 10.48 -19.46
N GLU A 296 -27.63 10.11 -20.72
CA GLU A 296 -27.90 11.02 -21.84
C GLU A 296 -29.34 11.57 -21.87
N ASN A 297 -30.19 11.15 -20.94
CA ASN A 297 -31.56 11.61 -20.88
C ASN A 297 -31.64 13.06 -20.42
N ASN A 298 -31.83 13.97 -21.38
CA ASN A 298 -31.97 15.42 -21.16
C ASN A 298 -33.26 15.84 -20.44
N SER A 299 -34.15 14.90 -20.10
CA SER A 299 -35.35 15.19 -19.31
C SER A 299 -35.04 15.39 -17.82
N PHE A 300 -33.84 15.03 -17.39
CA PHE A 300 -33.37 15.07 -16.01
C PHE A 300 -32.01 15.77 -15.95
N THR A 301 -31.67 16.30 -14.78
CA THR A 301 -30.32 16.75 -14.47
C THR A 301 -29.36 15.56 -14.37
N GLY A 302 -28.04 15.82 -14.47
CA GLY A 302 -27.03 14.77 -14.29
C GLY A 302 -27.16 14.04 -12.95
N VAL A 303 -27.43 14.78 -11.86
CA VAL A 303 -27.62 14.21 -10.51
C VAL A 303 -28.87 13.34 -10.42
N GLU A 304 -29.97 13.72 -11.08
CA GLU A 304 -31.17 12.86 -11.18
C GLU A 304 -30.90 11.62 -12.03
N ASN A 305 -30.06 11.71 -13.07
CA ASN A 305 -29.69 10.56 -13.87
C ASN A 305 -28.83 9.54 -13.10
N ILE A 306 -27.97 9.97 -12.17
CA ILE A 306 -27.29 9.05 -11.24
C ILE A 306 -28.33 8.21 -10.46
N PHE A 307 -29.38 8.85 -9.94
CA PHE A 307 -30.46 8.13 -9.24
C PHE A 307 -31.26 7.23 -10.21
N ASN A 308 -31.47 7.64 -11.45
CA ASN A 308 -32.15 6.81 -12.45
C ASN A 308 -31.34 5.55 -12.81
N VAL A 309 -30.01 5.58 -12.80
CA VAL A 309 -29.17 4.38 -12.96
C VAL A 309 -29.39 3.40 -11.80
N TYR A 310 -29.53 3.91 -10.58
CA TYR A 310 -29.92 3.09 -9.43
C TYR A 310 -31.32 2.48 -9.59
N LEU A 311 -32.30 3.23 -10.08
CA LEU A 311 -33.64 2.70 -10.36
C LEU A 311 -33.61 1.65 -11.48
N LEU A 312 -32.80 1.86 -12.50
CA LEU A 312 -32.58 0.89 -13.58
C LEU A 312 -32.01 -0.43 -13.03
N LEU A 313 -31.05 -0.37 -12.11
CA LEU A 313 -30.53 -1.56 -11.44
C LEU A 313 -31.62 -2.35 -10.71
N LEU A 314 -32.48 -1.67 -9.96
CA LEU A 314 -33.60 -2.30 -9.25
C LEU A 314 -34.60 -2.95 -10.21
N ASP A 315 -34.89 -2.31 -11.33
CA ASP A 315 -35.75 -2.84 -12.39
C ASP A 315 -35.17 -4.13 -12.98
N LYS A 316 -33.88 -4.12 -13.36
CA LYS A 316 -33.18 -5.31 -13.90
C LYS A 316 -33.11 -6.45 -12.89
N ALA A 317 -33.03 -6.13 -11.60
CA ALA A 317 -33.06 -7.09 -10.51
C ALA A 317 -34.47 -7.62 -10.20
N ASN A 318 -35.52 -7.21 -10.93
CA ASN A 318 -36.93 -7.50 -10.61
C ASN A 318 -37.30 -7.17 -9.16
N SER A 319 -36.72 -6.08 -8.63
CA SER A 319 -36.88 -5.68 -7.23
C SER A 319 -37.86 -4.51 -7.10
N THR A 320 -38.47 -4.37 -5.92
CA THR A 320 -39.24 -3.17 -5.56
C THR A 320 -38.30 -2.02 -5.18
N PHE A 321 -38.79 -0.78 -5.22
CA PHE A 321 -38.01 0.38 -4.76
C PHE A 321 -37.50 0.18 -3.33
N VAL A 322 -36.19 0.34 -3.13
CA VAL A 322 -35.53 0.34 -1.84
C VAL A 322 -34.97 1.74 -1.58
N PRO A 323 -35.35 2.42 -0.49
CA PRO A 323 -34.72 3.68 -0.11
C PRO A 323 -33.25 3.48 0.28
N LEU A 324 -32.39 4.45 -0.03
CA LEU A 324 -30.99 4.44 0.40
C LEU A 324 -30.87 4.95 1.86
N ASN A 325 -30.18 4.20 2.71
CA ASN A 325 -29.85 4.56 4.08
C ASN A 325 -28.39 4.99 4.17
N THR A 326 -28.19 6.28 4.43
CA THR A 326 -26.87 6.89 4.53
C THR A 326 -26.30 6.86 5.95
N ASN A 327 -27.05 6.36 6.94
CA ASN A 327 -26.56 6.29 8.31
C ASN A 327 -25.52 5.16 8.46
N TYR A 328 -24.26 5.55 8.69
CA TYR A 328 -23.16 4.60 8.83
C TYR A 328 -23.39 3.57 9.95
N ASN A 329 -23.89 4.00 11.12
CA ASN A 329 -24.09 3.13 12.27
C ASN A 329 -25.20 2.10 12.07
N ASP A 330 -26.26 2.45 11.34
CA ASP A 330 -27.30 1.49 10.97
C ASP A 330 -26.72 0.35 10.11
N ASN A 331 -25.78 0.68 9.22
CA ASN A 331 -25.14 -0.28 8.34
C ASN A 331 -24.19 -1.20 9.09
N ILE A 332 -23.39 -0.64 10.01
CA ILE A 332 -22.56 -1.43 10.94
C ILE A 332 -23.43 -2.37 11.76
N LYS A 333 -24.54 -1.88 12.31
CA LYS A 333 -25.48 -2.70 13.09
C LYS A 333 -26.07 -3.83 12.27
N ALA A 334 -26.36 -3.59 10.98
CA ALA A 334 -26.80 -4.64 10.07
C ALA A 334 -25.68 -5.67 9.86
N MET A 335 -24.46 -5.24 9.50
CA MET A 335 -23.31 -6.11 9.21
C MET A 335 -22.81 -6.91 10.44
N ARG A 336 -23.12 -6.46 11.66
CA ARG A 336 -22.90 -7.21 12.91
C ARG A 336 -23.94 -8.30 13.19
N ASN A 337 -24.96 -8.47 12.35
CA ASN A 337 -25.96 -9.51 12.55
C ASN A 337 -25.36 -10.90 12.28
N GLU A 338 -25.18 -11.67 13.35
CA GLU A 338 -24.58 -13.00 13.33
C GLU A 338 -25.58 -14.14 13.03
N SER A 339 -26.83 -13.83 12.70
CA SER A 339 -27.81 -14.87 12.37
C SER A 339 -27.48 -15.53 11.03
N VAL A 340 -27.40 -16.86 11.01
CA VAL A 340 -27.20 -17.68 9.81
C VAL A 340 -28.32 -17.56 8.76
N ASP A 341 -29.52 -17.19 9.19
CA ASP A 341 -30.70 -16.94 8.35
C ASP A 341 -30.77 -15.48 7.89
N SER A 342 -29.85 -14.63 8.37
CA SER A 342 -29.78 -13.24 7.98
C SER A 342 -29.45 -13.14 6.48
N PRO A 343 -30.22 -12.36 5.69
CA PRO A 343 -29.93 -12.18 4.27
C PRO A 343 -28.60 -11.47 4.00
N ILE A 344 -27.98 -10.90 5.04
CA ILE A 344 -26.72 -10.16 5.01
C ILE A 344 -25.57 -10.93 5.67
N ALA A 345 -25.83 -12.15 6.17
CA ALA A 345 -24.78 -13.03 6.71
C ALA A 345 -23.68 -13.27 5.68
N GLN A 346 -24.06 -13.41 4.41
CA GLN A 346 -23.13 -13.56 3.29
C GLN A 346 -22.19 -12.36 3.14
N ASN A 347 -22.71 -11.14 3.32
CA ASN A 347 -21.90 -9.92 3.24
C ASN A 347 -20.89 -9.90 4.39
N ARG A 348 -21.31 -10.23 5.62
CA ARG A 348 -20.40 -10.34 6.78
C ARG A 348 -19.26 -11.33 6.50
N ILE A 349 -19.58 -12.51 5.96
CA ILE A 349 -18.59 -13.55 5.62
C ILE A 349 -17.58 -13.03 4.57
N SER A 350 -18.05 -12.45 3.47
CA SER A 350 -17.14 -11.92 2.44
C SER A 350 -16.33 -10.71 2.94
N TRP A 351 -16.94 -9.89 3.80
CA TRP A 351 -16.28 -8.71 4.37
C TRP A 351 -15.15 -9.11 5.31
N TRP A 352 -15.33 -10.19 6.08
CA TRP A 352 -14.25 -10.75 6.88
C TRP A 352 -13.01 -11.06 6.03
N GLN A 353 -13.17 -11.75 4.89
CA GLN A 353 -12.04 -12.04 4.00
C GLN A 353 -11.43 -10.79 3.37
N ALA A 354 -12.25 -9.78 3.05
CA ALA A 354 -11.74 -8.48 2.62
C ALA A 354 -10.81 -7.86 3.69
N CYS A 355 -11.23 -7.88 4.95
CA CYS A 355 -10.45 -7.33 6.06
C CYS A 355 -9.24 -8.22 6.46
N SER A 356 -9.37 -9.54 6.39
CA SER A 356 -8.38 -10.48 6.91
C SER A 356 -7.37 -10.96 5.88
N GLU A 357 -7.67 -10.90 4.59
CA GLU A 357 -6.82 -11.47 3.53
C GLU A 357 -6.64 -10.54 2.31
N PHE A 358 -7.70 -9.86 1.86
CA PHE A 358 -7.71 -9.35 0.47
C PHE A 358 -7.50 -7.84 0.30
N GLY A 359 -7.98 -7.02 1.23
CA GLY A 359 -8.16 -5.59 0.98
C GLY A 359 -9.35 -5.34 0.07
N TYR A 360 -9.18 -5.43 -1.25
CA TYR A 360 -10.21 -5.25 -2.30
C TYR A 360 -11.18 -4.08 -2.08
N PHE A 361 -10.70 -2.97 -1.51
CA PHE A 361 -11.52 -1.80 -1.33
C PHE A 361 -11.58 -1.02 -2.63
N ALA A 362 -12.67 -1.18 -3.38
CA ALA A 362 -12.94 -0.49 -4.64
C ALA A 362 -13.26 0.99 -4.42
N ASN A 363 -12.25 1.72 -3.96
CA ASN A 363 -12.29 3.14 -3.64
C ASN A 363 -12.02 4.01 -4.89
N THR A 364 -11.95 5.32 -4.69
CA THR A 364 -11.67 6.31 -5.74
C THR A 364 -10.33 7.00 -5.51
N ASN A 365 -9.35 6.32 -4.89
CA ASN A 365 -8.12 6.91 -4.38
C ASN A 365 -7.04 7.21 -5.47
N ASN A 366 -7.43 7.77 -6.63
CA ASN A 366 -6.52 7.99 -7.75
C ASN A 366 -6.39 9.44 -8.25
N LYS A 367 -7.47 10.09 -8.70
CA LYS A 367 -7.47 11.42 -9.32
C LYS A 367 -8.81 12.12 -9.11
N GLU A 368 -8.77 13.43 -8.91
CA GLU A 368 -9.98 14.25 -8.69
C GLU A 368 -10.92 14.25 -9.91
N ASN A 369 -10.36 14.14 -11.12
CA ASN A 369 -11.12 14.17 -12.38
C ASN A 369 -11.52 12.76 -12.88
N ALA A 370 -11.51 11.73 -12.03
CA ALA A 370 -12.04 10.41 -12.39
C ALA A 370 -13.57 10.45 -12.54
N VAL A 371 -14.13 9.42 -13.18
CA VAL A 371 -15.58 9.34 -13.45
C VAL A 371 -16.48 9.51 -12.21
N PHE A 372 -16.00 9.15 -11.02
CA PHE A 372 -16.72 9.30 -9.75
C PHE A 372 -16.16 10.40 -8.83
N GLY A 373 -15.10 11.11 -9.27
CA GLY A 373 -14.32 12.03 -8.43
C GLY A 373 -13.67 11.37 -7.21
N ALA A 374 -13.05 12.17 -6.33
CA ALA A 374 -12.44 11.73 -5.07
C ALA A 374 -13.47 11.50 -3.94
N SER A 375 -14.55 10.79 -4.22
CA SER A 375 -15.75 10.78 -3.36
C SER A 375 -15.79 9.64 -2.34
N LEU A 376 -14.99 8.59 -2.54
CA LEU A 376 -15.00 7.37 -1.75
C LEU A 376 -13.56 6.91 -1.42
N PRO A 377 -12.98 7.30 -0.27
CA PRO A 377 -11.62 6.91 0.10
C PRO A 377 -11.54 5.51 0.73
N SER A 378 -10.34 5.00 0.96
CA SER A 378 -10.11 3.72 1.66
C SER A 378 -10.62 3.71 3.11
N ASN A 379 -10.68 4.88 3.76
CA ASN A 379 -10.99 5.04 5.18
C ASN A 379 -12.36 4.45 5.58
N ILE A 380 -13.40 4.58 4.75
CA ILE A 380 -14.74 4.04 5.05
C ILE A 380 -14.71 2.52 5.18
N PHE A 381 -13.96 1.85 4.31
CA PHE A 381 -13.85 0.39 4.31
C PHE A 381 -13.04 -0.12 5.51
N ILE A 382 -11.97 0.60 5.86
CA ILE A 382 -11.17 0.32 7.06
C ILE A 382 -12.03 0.50 8.31
N ASN A 383 -12.75 1.62 8.41
CA ASN A 383 -13.67 1.87 9.52
C ASN A 383 -14.70 0.76 9.65
N GLN A 384 -15.24 0.26 8.53
CA GLN A 384 -16.15 -0.88 8.56
C GLN A 384 -15.48 -2.18 9.01
N CYS A 385 -14.25 -2.47 8.61
CA CYS A 385 -13.54 -3.63 9.12
C CYS A 385 -13.41 -3.58 10.65
N ILE A 386 -13.01 -2.43 11.19
CA ILE A 386 -12.86 -2.18 12.63
C ILE A 386 -14.21 -2.30 13.34
N ASP A 387 -15.23 -1.65 12.79
CA ASP A 387 -16.52 -1.53 13.44
C ASP A 387 -17.40 -2.77 13.24
N VAL A 388 -17.24 -3.56 12.18
CA VAL A 388 -18.01 -4.81 11.99
C VAL A 388 -17.41 -5.97 12.78
N PHE A 389 -16.09 -5.97 13.02
CA PHE A 389 -15.34 -7.04 13.70
C PHE A 389 -14.47 -6.51 14.85
N PRO A 390 -15.05 -5.88 15.89
CA PRO A 390 -14.28 -5.32 17.00
C PRO A 390 -13.43 -6.37 17.74
N GLU A 391 -13.84 -7.64 17.71
CA GLU A 391 -13.15 -8.79 18.30
C GLU A 391 -11.84 -9.15 17.59
N ALA A 392 -11.71 -8.80 16.31
CA ALA A 392 -10.52 -9.09 15.51
C ALA A 392 -9.43 -8.01 15.66
N HIS A 393 -9.73 -6.90 16.36
CA HIS A 393 -8.81 -5.80 16.58
C HIS A 393 -8.13 -5.30 15.29
N PHE A 394 -8.89 -5.25 14.18
CA PHE A 394 -8.40 -4.73 12.92
C PHE A 394 -7.87 -3.30 13.10
N THR A 395 -6.81 -3.00 12.35
CA THR A 395 -6.28 -1.65 12.15
C THR A 395 -5.93 -1.52 10.67
N ALA A 396 -5.86 -0.30 10.14
CA ALA A 396 -5.43 -0.07 8.76
C ALA A 396 -4.11 -0.80 8.43
N GLN A 397 -3.12 -0.70 9.34
CA GLN A 397 -1.83 -1.36 9.18
C GLN A 397 -1.95 -2.89 9.18
N LEU A 398 -2.79 -3.48 10.04
CA LEU A 398 -2.99 -4.93 10.09
C LEU A 398 -3.64 -5.46 8.80
N ILE A 399 -4.65 -4.76 8.28
CA ILE A 399 -5.32 -5.14 7.02
C ILE A 399 -4.32 -5.08 5.85
N GLU A 400 -3.49 -4.04 5.81
CA GLU A 400 -2.46 -3.92 4.79
C GLU A 400 -1.37 -5.00 4.92
N ASP A 401 -0.84 -5.21 6.12
CA ASP A 401 0.17 -6.25 6.37
C ASP A 401 -0.36 -7.64 5.98
N ASN A 402 -1.62 -7.94 6.31
CA ASN A 402 -2.29 -9.16 5.87
C ASN A 402 -2.32 -9.28 4.35
N THR A 403 -2.67 -8.21 3.64
CA THR A 403 -2.69 -8.16 2.16
C THR A 403 -1.30 -8.38 1.57
N ILE A 404 -0.26 -7.76 2.14
CA ILE A 404 1.14 -7.93 1.74
C ILE A 404 1.59 -9.39 1.95
N ILE A 405 1.32 -9.95 3.13
CA ILE A 405 1.64 -11.35 3.47
C ILE A 405 0.93 -12.30 2.50
N PHE A 406 -0.35 -12.05 2.21
CA PHE A 406 -1.15 -12.85 1.30
C PHE A 406 -0.57 -12.86 -0.12
N ASN A 407 -0.24 -11.69 -0.67
CA ASN A 407 0.44 -11.58 -1.96
C ASN A 407 1.81 -12.25 -1.99
N ASN A 408 2.58 -12.18 -0.92
CA ASN A 408 3.88 -12.85 -0.88
C ASN A 408 3.73 -14.38 -0.88
N PHE A 409 2.70 -14.89 -0.21
CA PHE A 409 2.43 -16.32 -0.15
C PHE A 409 1.90 -16.85 -1.50
N TYR A 410 0.88 -16.20 -2.08
CA TYR A 410 0.18 -16.69 -3.28
C TYR A 410 0.58 -16.04 -4.60
N GLY A 411 0.96 -14.76 -4.54
CA GLY A 411 1.30 -13.93 -5.69
C GLY A 411 2.75 -14.12 -6.18
N PRO A 412 3.22 -13.28 -7.11
CA PRO A 412 4.56 -13.39 -7.69
C PRO A 412 5.67 -13.15 -6.64
N SER A 413 6.92 -13.49 -6.95
CA SER A 413 8.05 -12.97 -6.13
C SER A 413 8.09 -11.43 -6.28
N MET A 414 8.72 -10.69 -5.36
CA MET A 414 8.85 -9.22 -5.48
C MET A 414 9.43 -8.80 -6.86
N ALA A 415 10.22 -9.66 -7.51
CA ALA A 415 10.74 -9.47 -8.87
C ALA A 415 9.71 -9.60 -10.00
N ALA A 416 8.61 -10.32 -9.74
CA ALA A 416 7.51 -10.57 -10.67
C ALA A 416 6.30 -9.63 -10.44
N LEU A 417 6.45 -8.60 -9.59
CA LEU A 417 5.54 -7.44 -9.60
C LEU A 417 5.53 -6.73 -10.96
N MET A 418 6.60 -6.89 -11.76
CA MET A 418 6.73 -6.35 -13.11
C MET A 418 6.62 -7.38 -14.25
N SER A 419 6.51 -8.70 -13.98
CA SER A 419 6.22 -9.72 -15.00
C SER A 419 5.46 -10.95 -14.46
N SER A 420 4.50 -11.44 -15.24
CA SER A 420 3.79 -12.73 -15.16
C SER A 420 2.95 -13.14 -13.93
N GLY A 421 3.05 -12.48 -12.77
CA GLY A 421 2.01 -12.51 -11.72
C GLY A 421 1.70 -13.82 -10.97
N PHE A 422 2.14 -15.00 -11.43
CA PHE A 422 1.75 -16.30 -10.84
C PHE A 422 2.95 -17.26 -10.70
N LYS A 423 3.07 -17.92 -9.53
CA LYS A 423 4.20 -18.82 -9.18
C LYS A 423 4.00 -20.29 -9.60
N GLY A 424 2.82 -20.66 -10.07
CA GLY A 424 2.48 -22.05 -10.42
C GLY A 424 2.61 -22.38 -11.91
N THR A 425 2.10 -23.56 -12.29
CA THR A 425 2.26 -24.15 -13.64
C THR A 425 0.97 -24.82 -14.08
N ASN A 426 0.77 -25.09 -15.38
CA ASN A 426 -0.42 -25.77 -15.90
C ASN A 426 -1.73 -25.09 -15.48
N VAL A 427 -1.80 -23.77 -15.67
CA VAL A 427 -3.02 -22.99 -15.41
C VAL A 427 -3.40 -22.22 -16.66
N VAL A 428 -4.68 -22.23 -17.01
CA VAL A 428 -5.23 -21.29 -18.00
C VAL A 428 -5.96 -20.18 -17.23
N PHE A 429 -5.43 -18.96 -17.34
CA PHE A 429 -6.08 -17.75 -16.87
C PHE A 429 -6.82 -17.09 -18.02
N THR A 430 -8.08 -16.76 -17.77
CA THR A 430 -8.94 -16.01 -18.68
C THR A 430 -9.59 -14.88 -17.91
N CYS A 431 -9.76 -13.70 -18.51
CA CYS A 431 -10.48 -12.59 -17.90
C CYS A 431 -11.09 -11.73 -19.00
N GLY A 432 -12.23 -11.11 -18.74
CA GLY A 432 -12.87 -10.21 -19.71
C GLY A 432 -12.12 -8.88 -19.82
N GLN A 433 -12.04 -8.30 -21.02
CA GLN A 433 -11.48 -6.95 -21.22
C GLN A 433 -12.26 -5.89 -20.45
N LEU A 434 -13.58 -6.07 -20.33
CA LEU A 434 -14.47 -5.13 -19.64
C LEU A 434 -14.62 -5.45 -18.14
N ASP A 435 -14.06 -6.57 -17.67
CA ASP A 435 -14.15 -7.02 -16.29
C ASP A 435 -13.41 -6.05 -15.35
N PRO A 436 -14.09 -5.41 -14.37
CA PRO A 436 -13.45 -4.54 -13.39
C PRO A 436 -12.32 -5.20 -12.57
N TRP A 437 -12.29 -6.53 -12.49
CA TRP A 437 -11.24 -7.29 -11.81
C TRP A 437 -10.00 -7.53 -12.68
N ASN A 438 -10.06 -7.22 -13.97
CA ASN A 438 -8.98 -7.40 -14.94
C ASN A 438 -7.62 -6.79 -14.50
N PRO A 439 -7.54 -5.59 -13.89
CA PRO A 439 -6.27 -4.98 -13.49
C PRO A 439 -5.42 -5.83 -12.52
N ILE A 440 -6.06 -6.72 -11.76
CA ILE A 440 -5.40 -7.59 -10.77
C ILE A 440 -5.43 -9.08 -11.17
N ALA A 441 -5.88 -9.39 -12.39
CA ALA A 441 -5.81 -10.72 -12.98
C ALA A 441 -4.43 -11.01 -13.58
N VAL A 442 -4.15 -12.29 -13.87
CA VAL A 442 -2.91 -12.71 -14.55
C VAL A 442 -3.08 -12.56 -16.06
N GLN A 443 -2.58 -11.45 -16.61
CA GLN A 443 -2.75 -11.13 -18.04
C GLN A 443 -1.60 -11.63 -18.93
N THR A 444 -0.42 -11.84 -18.37
CA THR A 444 0.77 -12.31 -19.10
C THR A 444 1.47 -13.42 -18.31
N SER A 445 2.27 -14.25 -18.99
CA SER A 445 3.09 -15.28 -18.34
C SER A 445 4.43 -15.50 -19.07
N ASP A 446 5.50 -15.65 -18.30
CA ASP A 446 6.82 -16.08 -18.79
C ASP A 446 6.98 -17.62 -18.77
N ASP A 447 6.09 -18.33 -18.06
CA ASP A 447 6.03 -19.80 -18.05
C ASP A 447 5.08 -20.28 -19.15
N ILE A 448 5.62 -21.08 -20.08
CA ILE A 448 4.89 -21.62 -21.24
C ILE A 448 3.75 -22.59 -20.87
N SER A 449 3.73 -23.11 -19.64
CA SER A 449 2.67 -23.96 -19.10
C SER A 449 1.51 -23.17 -18.52
N VAL A 450 1.68 -21.86 -18.33
CA VAL A 450 0.64 -20.94 -17.89
C VAL A 450 0.18 -20.15 -19.10
N VAL A 451 -1.09 -20.32 -19.46
CA VAL A 451 -1.72 -19.67 -20.61
C VAL A 451 -2.58 -18.54 -20.09
N THR A 452 -2.42 -17.34 -20.64
CA THR A 452 -3.24 -16.17 -20.30
C THR A 452 -4.00 -15.72 -21.53
N TYR A 453 -5.25 -15.27 -21.35
CA TYR A 453 -6.05 -14.70 -22.43
C TYR A 453 -7.06 -13.68 -21.89
N VAL A 454 -6.88 -12.41 -22.26
CA VAL A 454 -7.88 -11.37 -22.03
C VAL A 454 -8.88 -11.42 -23.18
N ILE A 455 -10.14 -11.68 -22.88
CA ILE A 455 -11.20 -11.90 -23.86
C ILE A 455 -11.81 -10.54 -24.22
N PRO A 456 -11.74 -10.10 -25.48
CA PRO A 456 -12.30 -8.83 -25.90
C PRO A 456 -13.82 -8.71 -25.68
N ASP A 457 -14.29 -7.50 -25.40
CA ASP A 457 -15.72 -7.10 -25.34
C ASP A 457 -16.60 -7.92 -24.40
N VAL A 458 -16.02 -8.58 -23.40
CA VAL A 458 -16.77 -9.35 -22.40
C VAL A 458 -16.34 -9.01 -20.98
N SER A 459 -17.22 -9.32 -20.03
CA SER A 459 -17.08 -8.98 -18.61
C SER A 459 -16.81 -10.22 -17.77
N PHE A 460 -17.02 -10.10 -16.46
CA PHE A 460 -16.70 -11.12 -15.47
C PHE A 460 -17.31 -12.49 -15.81
N GLY A 461 -16.45 -13.51 -15.90
CA GLY A 461 -16.82 -14.92 -16.01
C GLY A 461 -17.49 -15.35 -17.31
N ALA A 462 -17.51 -14.51 -18.36
CA ALA A 462 -18.24 -14.77 -19.60
C ALA A 462 -17.85 -16.08 -20.32
N ASP A 463 -16.61 -16.54 -20.12
CA ASP A 463 -16.08 -17.79 -20.65
C ASP A 463 -16.59 -19.05 -19.93
N LEU A 464 -16.91 -18.98 -18.64
CA LEU A 464 -17.49 -20.10 -17.89
C LEU A 464 -19.01 -20.05 -17.82
N PHE A 465 -19.61 -18.88 -17.99
CA PHE A 465 -21.06 -18.64 -17.97
C PHE A 465 -21.57 -18.20 -19.35
N PRO A 466 -21.59 -19.09 -20.35
CA PRO A 466 -21.89 -18.72 -21.72
C PRO A 466 -23.35 -18.28 -21.91
N GLY A 467 -23.51 -17.19 -22.68
CA GLY A 467 -24.79 -16.62 -23.08
C GLY A 467 -25.57 -17.53 -24.05
N LYS A 468 -26.53 -16.98 -24.79
CA LYS A 468 -27.24 -17.75 -25.84
C LYS A 468 -26.34 -18.04 -27.05
N ASN A 469 -25.41 -17.14 -27.36
CA ASN A 469 -24.46 -17.25 -28.46
C ASN A 469 -23.08 -16.78 -27.97
N ASP A 470 -22.11 -17.69 -27.88
CA ASP A 470 -20.72 -17.33 -27.60
C ASP A 470 -20.11 -16.65 -28.83
N ASN A 471 -19.38 -15.55 -28.64
CA ASN A 471 -18.63 -14.90 -29.72
C ASN A 471 -17.34 -15.70 -30.04
N ASP A 472 -16.69 -15.35 -31.16
CA ASP A 472 -15.48 -16.05 -31.61
C ASP A 472 -14.35 -16.00 -30.55
N ASP A 473 -14.31 -14.96 -29.72
CA ASP A 473 -13.28 -14.79 -28.69
C ASP A 473 -13.52 -15.67 -27.46
N ILE A 474 -14.77 -15.84 -27.02
CA ILE A 474 -15.14 -16.85 -26.01
C ILE A 474 -14.81 -18.25 -26.54
N LEU A 475 -15.10 -18.53 -27.81
CA LEU A 475 -14.78 -19.82 -28.42
C LEU A 475 -13.26 -20.07 -28.49
N LYS A 476 -12.44 -19.02 -28.69
CA LYS A 476 -10.97 -19.13 -28.56
C LYS A 476 -10.57 -19.49 -27.12
N ALA A 477 -11.19 -18.89 -26.10
CA ALA A 477 -10.93 -19.26 -24.71
C ALA A 477 -11.27 -20.74 -24.45
N HIS A 478 -12.41 -21.23 -24.95
CA HIS A 478 -12.78 -22.64 -24.83
C HIS A 478 -11.80 -23.58 -25.55
N ALA A 479 -11.31 -23.19 -26.73
CA ALA A 479 -10.28 -23.95 -27.45
C ALA A 479 -8.95 -24.03 -26.68
N LEU A 480 -8.59 -22.97 -25.95
CA LEU A 480 -7.43 -22.98 -25.03
C LEU A 480 -7.65 -23.95 -23.87
N PHE A 481 -8.85 -24.00 -23.29
CA PHE A 481 -9.19 -24.97 -22.24
C PHE A 481 -9.03 -26.40 -22.75
N GLU A 482 -9.66 -26.71 -23.89
CA GLU A 482 -9.61 -28.02 -24.52
C GLU A 482 -8.17 -28.47 -24.80
N THR A 483 -7.38 -27.59 -25.44
CA THR A 483 -6.00 -27.89 -25.83
C THR A 483 -5.12 -28.20 -24.61
N ASN A 484 -5.26 -27.43 -23.53
CA ASN A 484 -4.45 -27.62 -22.34
C ASN A 484 -4.91 -28.82 -21.50
N ILE A 485 -6.22 -29.04 -21.39
CA ILE A 485 -6.77 -30.22 -20.71
C ILE A 485 -6.35 -31.50 -21.43
N TYR A 486 -6.38 -31.51 -22.77
CA TYR A 486 -5.86 -32.63 -23.56
C TYR A 486 -4.41 -32.95 -23.18
N ARG A 487 -3.56 -31.92 -23.04
CA ARG A 487 -2.16 -32.09 -22.65
C ARG A 487 -2.04 -32.64 -21.23
N TRP A 488 -2.76 -32.08 -20.26
CA TRP A 488 -2.66 -32.49 -18.85
C TRP A 488 -3.16 -33.93 -18.59
N ILE A 489 -4.13 -34.38 -19.37
CA ILE A 489 -4.67 -35.75 -19.29
C ILE A 489 -3.76 -36.76 -19.99
N ASN A 490 -3.28 -36.45 -21.19
CA ASN A 490 -2.65 -37.45 -22.07
C ASN A 490 -1.10 -37.45 -22.04
N LEU A 491 -0.46 -36.39 -21.55
CA LEU A 491 0.99 -36.32 -21.43
C LEU A 491 1.46 -36.88 -20.06
N PRO A 492 2.75 -37.28 -19.95
CA PRO A 492 3.34 -37.69 -18.68
C PRO A 492 3.07 -36.64 -17.59
N LYS A 493 2.86 -37.07 -16.34
CA LYS A 493 2.82 -36.13 -15.20
C LYS A 493 4.11 -35.33 -15.24
N ASN A 494 3.99 -34.01 -15.37
CA ASN A 494 5.13 -33.12 -15.21
C ASN A 494 5.04 -32.49 -13.81
N PRO A 495 5.71 -33.06 -12.79
CA PRO A 495 5.76 -32.50 -11.45
C PRO A 495 6.67 -31.26 -11.37
N THR A 496 7.43 -30.95 -12.43
CA THR A 496 8.49 -29.95 -12.41
C THR A 496 8.27 -28.87 -13.45
N THR A 497 7.84 -27.69 -12.98
CA THR A 497 8.35 -26.41 -13.48
C THR A 497 8.18 -25.35 -12.38
N HIS A 498 8.88 -25.49 -11.25
CA HIS A 498 9.24 -24.29 -10.51
C HIS A 498 10.32 -23.57 -11.33
N VAL A 499 9.90 -22.60 -12.14
CA VAL A 499 10.85 -21.60 -12.64
C VAL A 499 11.29 -20.80 -11.43
N ASN A 500 12.55 -20.96 -11.06
CA ASN A 500 13.19 -20.15 -10.04
C ASN A 500 13.34 -18.72 -10.59
N ILE A 501 12.31 -17.89 -10.43
CA ILE A 501 12.27 -16.47 -10.82
C ILE A 501 13.02 -15.55 -9.85
N THR A 502 13.94 -16.08 -9.03
CA THR A 502 14.92 -15.24 -8.33
C THR A 502 15.99 -14.79 -9.32
N LYS A 503 15.65 -13.88 -10.24
CA LYS A 503 16.62 -12.87 -10.64
C LYS A 503 16.54 -11.79 -9.57
N PRO A 504 17.47 -11.74 -8.60
CA PRO A 504 17.61 -10.52 -7.82
C PRO A 504 17.78 -9.36 -8.78
N TRP A 505 17.29 -8.20 -8.38
CA TRP A 505 17.65 -6.96 -9.07
C TRP A 505 19.17 -6.98 -9.34
N THR A 506 19.54 -6.90 -10.61
CA THR A 506 20.93 -6.90 -11.01
C THR A 506 21.34 -5.45 -11.13
N ARG A 507 22.23 -5.03 -10.23
CA ARG A 507 22.84 -3.71 -10.26
C ARG A 507 23.33 -3.39 -11.68
N PRO A 508 22.86 -2.29 -12.31
CA PRO A 508 23.37 -1.84 -13.60
C PRO A 508 24.90 -1.76 -13.55
N GLN A 509 25.60 -2.37 -14.51
CA GLN A 509 27.07 -2.35 -14.52
C GLN A 509 27.57 -0.91 -14.73
N PRO A 510 28.23 -0.29 -13.74
CA PRO A 510 28.79 1.04 -13.92
C PRO A 510 29.96 1.01 -14.89
N ASP A 511 30.02 1.98 -15.79
CA ASP A 511 31.28 2.38 -16.43
C ASP A 511 31.89 3.50 -15.57
N PHE A 512 32.57 3.12 -14.48
CA PHE A 512 33.27 4.08 -13.61
C PHE A 512 34.34 4.77 -14.45
N ALA A 513 34.14 6.07 -14.74
CA ALA A 513 34.91 6.76 -15.76
C ALA A 513 36.43 6.73 -15.46
N THR A 514 37.23 6.49 -16.49
CA THR A 514 38.71 6.46 -16.48
C THR A 514 39.39 7.84 -16.29
N LEU A 515 38.64 8.85 -15.84
CA LEU A 515 39.18 10.19 -15.62
C LEU A 515 40.13 10.18 -14.40
N PRO A 516 41.30 10.85 -14.48
CA PRO A 516 42.21 10.94 -13.34
C PRO A 516 41.53 11.61 -12.14
N ALA A 517 41.50 10.94 -10.98
CA ALA A 517 40.78 11.39 -9.77
C ALA A 517 41.10 12.84 -9.35
N SER A 518 42.33 13.33 -9.56
CA SER A 518 42.75 14.70 -9.24
C SER A 518 42.05 15.80 -10.06
N SER A 519 41.52 15.46 -11.25
CA SER A 519 40.81 16.38 -12.14
C SER A 519 39.33 16.57 -11.80
N ARG A 520 38.80 15.78 -10.86
CA ARG A 520 37.38 15.79 -10.47
C ARG A 520 37.08 16.65 -9.25
N PHE A 521 38.08 16.98 -8.42
CA PHE A 521 37.90 17.83 -7.23
C PHE A 521 38.23 19.29 -7.55
N GLY A 522 37.40 20.21 -7.07
CA GLY A 522 37.53 21.65 -7.30
C GLY A 522 37.07 22.48 -6.10
N LYS A 523 37.31 23.79 -6.15
CA LYS A 523 36.83 24.74 -5.13
C LYS A 523 35.38 25.11 -5.35
N LEU A 524 34.64 25.33 -4.28
CA LEU A 524 33.27 25.84 -4.35
C LEU A 524 33.24 27.26 -4.97
N PRO A 525 32.55 27.47 -6.12
CA PRO A 525 32.50 28.78 -6.78
C PRO A 525 31.82 29.86 -5.93
N ASP A 526 31.98 31.14 -6.31
CA ASP A 526 31.28 32.26 -5.65
C ASP A 526 29.83 32.43 -6.13
N GLY A 527 29.48 31.88 -7.29
CA GLY A 527 28.15 31.98 -7.89
C GLY A 527 27.11 30.96 -7.41
N VAL A 528 27.40 30.17 -6.37
CA VAL A 528 26.51 29.12 -5.86
C VAL A 528 25.30 29.69 -5.10
N PRO A 529 24.15 28.99 -5.05
CA PRO A 529 22.95 29.43 -4.35
C PRO A 529 23.18 29.91 -2.91
N SER A 530 23.96 29.19 -2.10
CA SER A 530 24.21 29.51 -0.69
C SER A 530 24.89 30.87 -0.46
N LYS A 531 25.51 31.46 -1.49
CA LYS A 531 26.14 32.79 -1.45
C LYS A 531 25.25 33.92 -1.99
N LYS A 532 24.01 33.61 -2.41
CA LYS A 532 23.06 34.58 -2.97
C LYS A 532 21.97 34.96 -1.97
N THR A 533 21.37 36.13 -2.17
CA THR A 533 20.16 36.56 -1.46
C THR A 533 18.94 36.33 -2.33
N PHE A 534 17.87 35.79 -1.76
CA PHE A 534 16.63 35.49 -2.46
C PHE A 534 15.45 36.30 -1.90
N PRO A 535 14.44 36.60 -2.74
CA PRO A 535 13.18 37.15 -2.25
C PRO A 535 12.49 36.15 -1.32
N LYS A 536 11.69 36.65 -0.39
CA LYS A 536 10.84 35.79 0.44
C LYS A 536 9.67 35.25 -0.39
N GLY A 537 9.33 34.00 -0.14
CA GLY A 537 8.09 33.38 -0.62
C GLY A 537 6.84 34.11 -0.13
N LYS A 538 5.70 33.84 -0.77
CA LYS A 538 4.42 34.49 -0.48
C LYS A 538 3.67 33.86 0.68
N LEU A 539 3.81 32.55 0.87
CA LEU A 539 3.12 31.85 1.94
C LEU A 539 3.69 32.26 3.30
N ASN A 540 2.80 32.56 4.24
CA ASN A 540 3.19 32.79 5.62
C ASN A 540 3.77 31.52 6.21
N LYS A 541 3.17 30.34 5.98
CA LYS A 541 3.62 29.10 6.61
C LYS A 541 4.67 28.36 5.76
N LYS A 542 5.79 28.00 6.40
CA LYS A 542 6.90 27.28 5.77
C LYS A 542 6.84 25.74 5.92
N TRP A 543 5.84 25.22 6.65
CA TRP A 543 5.57 23.78 6.72
C TRP A 543 4.56 23.43 5.63
N ILE A 544 5.00 22.67 4.64
CA ILE A 544 4.23 22.38 3.43
C ILE A 544 4.14 20.86 3.29
N MET A 545 2.91 20.31 3.28
CA MET A 545 2.66 18.88 3.01
C MET A 545 3.45 17.91 3.89
N GLY A 546 3.45 18.13 5.21
CA GLY A 546 4.18 17.27 6.14
C GLY A 546 5.71 17.47 6.16
N ARG A 547 6.23 18.45 5.40
CA ARG A 547 7.66 18.79 5.33
C ARG A 547 7.95 20.08 6.11
N PRO A 548 8.94 20.07 7.03
CA PRO A 548 9.41 21.29 7.70
C PRO A 548 10.24 22.20 6.78
N PRO A 549 10.45 23.48 7.17
CA PRO A 549 11.24 24.44 6.39
C PRO A 549 12.71 24.06 6.21
N HIS A 550 13.21 23.13 7.03
CA HIS A 550 14.60 22.71 7.10
C HIS A 550 14.83 21.27 6.59
N GLY A 551 13.85 20.68 5.87
CA GLY A 551 13.86 19.25 5.53
C GLY A 551 13.44 18.38 6.71
N MET A 552 13.45 17.05 6.57
CA MET A 552 13.01 16.13 7.63
C MET A 552 14.06 15.91 8.71
N ARG A 553 15.28 16.41 8.51
CA ARG A 553 16.35 16.41 9.51
C ARG A 553 16.59 17.82 10.04
N PRO A 554 16.21 18.14 11.29
CA PRO A 554 16.55 19.39 11.93
C PRO A 554 18.04 19.73 11.81
N LEU A 555 18.33 21.01 11.60
CA LEU A 555 19.72 21.47 11.57
C LEU A 555 20.37 21.23 12.93
N ALA A 556 21.62 20.78 12.91
CA ALA A 556 22.43 20.67 14.12
C ALA A 556 22.53 22.03 14.85
N PRO A 557 22.62 22.03 16.19
CA PRO A 557 22.71 23.25 16.99
C PRO A 557 23.81 24.21 16.52
N ILE A 558 23.53 25.51 16.60
CA ILE A 558 24.46 26.57 16.19
C ILE A 558 25.58 26.71 17.22
N GLU A 559 26.82 26.45 16.83
CA GLU A 559 27.97 27.06 17.49
C GLU A 559 28.13 28.48 16.94
N LYS A 560 28.34 29.47 17.82
CA LYS A 560 28.30 30.89 17.46
C LYS A 560 29.38 31.29 16.44
N GLU A 561 30.51 30.58 16.41
CA GLU A 561 31.61 30.71 15.42
C GLU A 561 32.35 29.37 15.33
N PHE A 562 32.60 28.84 14.12
CA PHE A 562 33.45 27.66 13.92
C PHE A 562 34.90 28.08 13.67
N ASN A 563 35.84 27.49 14.42
CA ASN A 563 37.25 27.52 14.05
C ASN A 563 37.51 26.42 13.03
N TYR A 564 37.84 26.77 11.79
CA TYR A 564 38.13 25.78 10.74
C TYR A 564 39.43 25.02 11.05
N PRO A 565 39.39 23.72 11.33
CA PRO A 565 40.58 22.97 11.71
C PRO A 565 41.49 22.70 10.49
N PRO A 566 42.79 22.42 10.70
CA PRO A 566 43.67 21.98 9.64
C PRO A 566 43.12 20.74 8.93
N GLY A 567 43.01 20.80 7.59
CA GLY A 567 42.43 19.72 6.79
C GLY A 567 40.91 19.77 6.65
N PHE A 568 40.25 20.84 7.12
CA PHE A 568 38.90 21.19 6.68
C PHE A 568 38.90 21.74 5.26
N GLU A 569 37.93 21.32 4.46
CA GLU A 569 37.78 21.72 3.06
C GLU A 569 36.30 21.75 2.68
N VAL A 570 35.91 22.78 1.93
CA VAL A 570 34.63 22.86 1.21
C VAL A 570 34.94 22.92 -0.28
N GLY A 571 34.39 21.97 -1.04
CA GLY A 571 34.74 21.80 -2.43
C GLY A 571 33.58 21.29 -3.28
N THR A 572 33.89 21.04 -4.54
CA THR A 572 32.99 20.42 -5.51
C THR A 572 33.64 19.19 -6.11
N PHE A 573 32.85 18.14 -6.27
CA PHE A 573 33.18 16.92 -6.98
C PHE A 573 32.44 16.89 -8.32
N ARG A 574 33.18 16.71 -9.41
CA ARG A 574 32.61 16.71 -10.77
C ARG A 574 31.99 15.35 -11.08
N GLN A 575 30.67 15.32 -11.16
CA GLN A 575 29.84 14.12 -11.23
C GLN A 575 29.08 14.02 -12.55
N LYS A 576 28.76 12.80 -13.02
CA LYS A 576 27.89 12.60 -14.20
C LYS A 576 26.48 13.08 -13.90
N VAL A 577 25.84 13.73 -14.86
CA VAL A 577 24.41 14.07 -14.74
C VAL A 577 23.57 12.78 -14.69
N ASP A 578 23.89 11.83 -15.57
CA ASP A 578 23.21 10.54 -15.64
C ASP A 578 24.21 9.38 -15.59
N HIS A 579 24.05 8.48 -14.61
CA HIS A 579 24.86 7.27 -14.48
C HIS A 579 24.42 6.12 -15.38
N PHE A 580 23.22 6.20 -15.95
CA PHE A 580 22.57 5.13 -16.69
C PHE A 580 22.51 5.40 -18.21
N ASP A 581 22.87 6.60 -18.65
CA ASP A 581 23.10 6.95 -20.05
C ASP A 581 24.59 7.27 -20.32
N ASN A 582 25.35 6.26 -20.74
CA ASN A 582 26.76 6.41 -21.11
C ASN A 582 26.99 7.30 -22.34
N SER A 583 25.94 7.61 -23.12
CA SER A 583 26.03 8.53 -24.25
C SER A 583 25.93 10.00 -23.84
N ASN A 584 25.45 10.28 -22.62
CA ASN A 584 25.34 11.61 -22.06
C ASN A 584 26.69 12.09 -21.49
N PRO A 585 27.38 13.07 -22.11
CA PRO A 585 28.67 13.54 -21.64
C PRO A 585 28.56 14.59 -20.54
N ASN A 586 27.34 14.97 -20.13
CA ASN A 586 27.11 16.09 -19.23
C ASN A 586 27.56 15.76 -17.81
N MET A 587 28.19 16.74 -17.18
CA MET A 587 28.70 16.65 -15.82
C MET A 587 28.21 17.85 -15.01
N PHE A 588 27.98 17.67 -13.72
CA PHE A 588 27.65 18.73 -12.77
C PHE A 588 28.66 18.77 -11.62
N ASN A 589 28.61 19.83 -10.81
CA ASN A 589 29.46 20.00 -9.64
C ASN A 589 28.66 19.70 -8.37
N GLN A 590 28.96 18.58 -7.71
CA GLN A 590 28.34 18.18 -6.46
C GLN A 590 29.16 18.71 -5.28
N LYS A 591 28.53 19.40 -4.33
CA LYS A 591 29.23 19.98 -3.17
C LYS A 591 29.59 18.90 -2.16
N TYR A 592 30.77 19.05 -1.54
CA TYR A 592 31.15 18.24 -0.39
C TYR A 592 31.86 19.07 0.67
N TYR A 593 31.84 18.54 1.90
CA TYR A 593 32.70 18.96 2.98
C TYR A 593 33.65 17.81 3.35
N LYS A 594 34.85 18.18 3.80
CA LYS A 594 35.84 17.25 4.36
C LYS A 594 36.39 17.83 5.65
N ASN A 595 36.56 16.98 6.66
CA ASN A 595 37.25 17.31 7.89
C ASN A 595 38.23 16.18 8.25
N ALA A 596 39.53 16.47 8.18
CA ALA A 596 40.58 15.51 8.47
C ALA A 596 41.21 15.66 9.88
N GLN A 597 40.60 16.44 10.77
CA GLN A 597 41.23 16.79 12.06
C GLN A 597 41.53 15.60 12.98
N TRP A 598 40.79 14.49 12.83
CA TRP A 598 41.00 13.26 13.60
C TRP A 598 41.68 12.14 12.81
N ALA A 599 42.03 12.38 11.54
CA ALA A 599 42.54 11.34 10.66
C ALA A 599 43.84 10.72 11.19
N LYS A 600 43.88 9.39 11.29
CA LYS A 600 45.09 8.61 11.62
C LYS A 600 45.54 7.78 10.42
N PRO A 601 46.84 7.46 10.26
CA PRO A 601 47.29 6.51 9.24
C PRO A 601 46.56 5.17 9.36
N GLY A 602 45.95 4.71 8.27
CA GLY A 602 45.13 3.49 8.25
C GLY A 602 43.76 3.61 8.95
N GLY A 603 43.36 4.80 9.40
CA GLY A 603 42.05 5.07 9.97
C GLY A 603 40.91 4.96 8.94
N PRO A 604 39.65 4.80 9.39
CA PRO A 604 38.49 4.70 8.50
C PRO A 604 38.11 6.05 7.87
N ASN A 605 37.22 6.00 6.88
CA ASN A 605 36.50 7.15 6.36
C ASN A 605 35.04 7.11 6.84
N PHE A 606 34.55 8.22 7.39
CA PHE A 606 33.14 8.37 7.76
C PHE A 606 32.47 9.30 6.75
N LEU A 607 31.38 8.84 6.13
CA LEU A 607 30.65 9.59 5.12
C LEU A 607 29.23 9.87 5.60
N MET A 608 28.94 11.13 5.91
CA MET A 608 27.57 11.61 6.07
C MET A 608 26.95 11.80 4.69
N ILE A 609 25.83 11.14 4.43
CA ILE A 609 25.08 11.27 3.17
C ILE A 609 24.14 12.48 3.29
N GLY A 610 24.15 13.33 2.26
CA GLY A 610 23.24 14.47 2.16
C GLY A 610 21.81 14.03 1.92
N GLY A 611 20.85 14.71 2.56
CA GLY A 611 19.42 14.43 2.44
C GLY A 611 18.69 15.39 1.50
N GLU A 612 17.38 15.50 1.71
CA GLU A 612 16.40 16.31 0.97
C GLU A 612 16.44 17.80 1.35
N GLY A 613 17.64 18.37 1.41
CA GLY A 613 17.87 19.77 1.71
C GLY A 613 19.32 20.23 1.58
N PRO A 614 19.57 21.55 1.65
CA PRO A 614 20.93 22.10 1.59
C PRO A 614 21.79 21.65 2.78
N GLU A 615 23.05 21.32 2.52
CA GLU A 615 23.94 20.78 3.54
C GLU A 615 24.84 21.84 4.18
N SER A 616 25.04 21.68 5.50
CA SER A 616 25.73 22.65 6.35
C SER A 616 27.04 22.10 6.92
N GLU A 617 28.07 22.94 6.97
CA GLU A 617 29.36 22.63 7.61
C GLU A 617 29.23 22.21 9.09
N ARG A 618 28.12 22.58 9.75
CA ARG A 618 27.82 22.18 11.14
C ARG A 618 27.89 20.68 11.34
N TRP A 619 27.48 19.90 10.35
CA TRP A 619 27.49 18.46 10.42
C TRP A 619 28.89 17.87 10.50
N VAL A 620 29.92 18.56 9.98
CA VAL A 620 31.31 18.07 10.00
C VAL A 620 32.22 18.83 10.98
N LEU A 621 31.74 19.93 11.57
CA LEU A 621 32.53 20.78 12.49
C LEU A 621 32.07 20.72 13.95
N ASN A 622 30.80 20.45 14.25
CA ASN A 622 30.30 20.42 15.63
C ASN A 622 30.70 19.12 16.34
N GLU A 623 31.81 19.14 17.07
CA GLU A 623 32.42 17.95 17.69
C GLU A 623 31.50 17.21 18.67
N ASN A 624 30.45 17.87 19.17
CA ASN A 624 29.48 17.26 20.09
C ASN A 624 28.47 16.34 19.38
N ILE A 625 28.36 16.38 18.05
CA ILE A 625 27.48 15.49 17.29
C ILE A 625 27.99 14.05 17.42
N THR A 626 27.08 13.11 17.71
CA THR A 626 27.41 11.72 18.07
C THR A 626 28.39 11.06 17.11
N TYR A 627 28.15 11.12 15.79
CA TYR A 627 29.02 10.43 14.84
C TYR A 627 30.42 11.05 14.72
N LEU A 628 30.58 12.34 15.06
CA LEU A 628 31.88 13.00 15.13
C LEU A 628 32.67 12.58 16.39
N THR A 629 31.98 12.28 17.50
CA THR A 629 32.62 11.66 18.67
C THR A 629 33.19 10.28 18.32
N PHE A 630 32.49 9.52 17.45
CA PHE A 630 33.00 8.26 16.91
C PHE A 630 34.18 8.49 15.95
N ALA A 631 34.13 9.52 15.10
CA ALA A 631 35.24 9.87 14.21
C ALA A 631 36.52 10.17 15.01
N GLN A 632 36.40 10.93 16.10
CA GLN A 632 37.50 11.19 17.02
C GLN A 632 38.04 9.90 17.67
N LYS A 633 37.15 9.02 18.14
CA LYS A 633 37.50 7.74 18.76
C LYS A 633 38.28 6.83 17.82
N TYR A 634 37.79 6.65 16.59
CA TYR A 634 38.36 5.72 15.61
C TYR A 634 39.45 6.33 14.71
N GLY A 635 39.69 7.64 14.82
CA GLY A 635 40.69 8.34 14.02
C GLY A 635 40.29 8.48 12.55
N ALA A 636 39.01 8.78 12.30
CA ALA A 636 38.42 8.80 10.96
C ALA A 636 38.70 10.11 10.20
N THR A 637 38.76 10.03 8.87
CA THR A 637 38.54 11.21 8.01
C THR A 637 37.05 11.36 7.75
N VAL A 638 36.49 12.54 8.00
CA VAL A 638 35.06 12.80 7.84
C VAL A 638 34.79 13.48 6.50
N TYR A 639 33.79 12.97 5.80
CA TYR A 639 33.25 13.54 4.57
C TYR A 639 31.74 13.75 4.71
N LEU A 640 31.21 14.76 4.04
CA LEU A 640 29.79 14.95 3.80
C LEU A 640 29.60 15.27 2.33
N LEU A 641 28.81 14.46 1.61
CA LEU A 641 28.47 14.71 0.21
C LEU A 641 27.03 15.21 0.11
N GLU A 642 26.83 16.42 -0.43
CA GLU A 642 25.50 17.00 -0.61
C GLU A 642 24.74 16.26 -1.73
N HIS A 643 23.43 16.08 -1.54
CA HIS A 643 22.61 15.37 -2.50
C HIS A 643 22.51 16.13 -3.83
N ARG A 644 22.52 15.42 -4.97
CA ARG A 644 22.24 16.03 -6.28
C ARG A 644 20.94 16.84 -6.27
N PHE A 645 20.86 17.93 -7.03
CA PHE A 645 19.76 18.90 -7.08
C PHE A 645 19.56 19.78 -5.84
N TYR A 646 19.98 19.35 -4.64
CA TYR A 646 19.78 20.10 -3.41
C TYR A 646 20.93 21.07 -3.11
N GLY A 647 20.62 22.17 -2.43
CA GLY A 647 21.62 23.12 -1.96
C GLY A 647 22.40 23.79 -3.08
N ASP A 648 23.72 23.57 -3.10
CA ASP A 648 24.62 24.10 -4.12
C ASP A 648 24.94 23.08 -5.23
N SER A 649 24.42 21.85 -5.11
CA SER A 649 24.68 20.73 -6.01
C SER A 649 23.70 20.69 -7.19
N LEU A 650 23.70 21.77 -7.98
CA LEU A 650 22.75 21.97 -9.08
C LEU A 650 23.07 21.09 -10.29
N VAL A 651 22.07 20.36 -10.78
CA VAL A 651 22.13 19.60 -12.02
C VAL A 651 21.47 20.43 -13.12
N GLY A 652 22.22 20.79 -14.16
CA GLY A 652 21.73 21.72 -15.18
C GLY A 652 21.37 23.09 -14.59
N ASP A 653 20.18 23.59 -14.94
CA ASP A 653 19.53 24.76 -14.33
C ASP A 653 18.51 24.37 -13.26
N ASN A 654 18.44 23.08 -12.92
CA ASN A 654 17.51 22.51 -11.96
C ASN A 654 16.04 22.56 -12.43
N THR A 655 15.71 22.66 -13.71
CA THR A 655 14.30 22.63 -14.17
C THR A 655 13.81 21.27 -14.64
N GLU A 656 14.73 20.35 -14.94
CA GLU A 656 14.46 19.00 -15.45
C GLU A 656 14.92 17.97 -14.41
N PHE A 657 13.99 17.17 -13.88
CA PHE A 657 14.19 16.36 -12.67
C PHE A 657 14.39 14.86 -12.93
N GLU A 658 14.48 14.41 -14.18
CA GLU A 658 14.51 12.98 -14.53
C GLU A 658 15.69 12.21 -13.90
N THR A 659 16.78 12.92 -13.59
CA THR A 659 17.96 12.37 -12.93
C THR A 659 17.99 12.59 -11.41
N LEU A 660 16.90 13.10 -10.83
CA LEU A 660 16.67 13.18 -9.39
C LEU A 660 16.06 11.86 -8.91
N SER A 661 16.92 10.89 -8.57
CA SER A 661 16.49 9.63 -7.97
C SER A 661 17.47 9.12 -6.92
N SER A 662 16.96 8.28 -6.01
CA SER A 662 17.77 7.58 -5.00
C SER A 662 18.89 6.76 -5.63
N LEU A 663 18.61 6.04 -6.71
CA LEU A 663 19.59 5.19 -7.37
C LEU A 663 20.71 6.02 -8.01
N GLN A 664 20.36 7.13 -8.66
CA GLN A 664 21.34 8.08 -9.17
C GLN A 664 22.25 8.62 -8.04
N MET A 665 21.69 8.96 -6.88
CA MET A 665 22.45 9.40 -5.71
C MET A 665 23.36 8.30 -5.11
N LEU A 666 22.91 7.04 -5.09
CA LEU A 666 23.76 5.92 -4.66
C LEU A 666 24.98 5.75 -5.57
N TYR A 667 24.83 5.96 -6.89
CA TYR A 667 25.95 5.96 -7.83
C TYR A 667 26.84 7.19 -7.66
N ASP A 668 26.29 8.34 -7.26
CA ASP A 668 27.10 9.51 -6.90
C ASP A 668 28.06 9.20 -5.76
N LEU A 669 27.53 8.56 -4.71
CA LEU A 669 28.29 8.13 -3.54
C LEU A 669 29.39 7.12 -3.92
N ALA A 670 29.07 6.13 -4.77
CA ALA A 670 30.01 5.13 -5.24
C ALA A 670 31.19 5.77 -6.02
N GLU A 671 30.90 6.66 -6.96
CA GLU A 671 31.89 7.41 -7.74
C GLU A 671 32.76 8.32 -6.85
N PHE A 672 32.15 8.98 -5.86
CA PHE A 672 32.87 9.80 -4.89
C PHE A 672 33.85 8.97 -4.06
N ILE A 673 33.40 7.85 -3.47
CA ILE A 673 34.24 6.94 -2.68
C ILE A 673 35.42 6.42 -3.52
N ASN A 674 35.15 5.96 -4.75
CA ASN A 674 36.19 5.49 -5.66
C ASN A 674 37.20 6.59 -5.99
N ALA A 675 36.74 7.81 -6.28
CA ALA A 675 37.64 8.93 -6.58
C ALA A 675 38.50 9.33 -5.38
N VAL A 676 37.95 9.34 -4.16
CA VAL A 676 38.73 9.60 -2.94
C VAL A 676 39.77 8.51 -2.69
N ASN A 677 39.39 7.24 -2.84
CA ASN A 677 40.33 6.12 -2.68
C ASN A 677 41.49 6.21 -3.69
N LEU A 678 41.19 6.54 -4.95
CA LEU A 678 42.19 6.75 -6.00
C LEU A 678 43.08 7.96 -5.73
N GLN A 679 42.50 9.09 -5.31
CA GLN A 679 43.24 10.33 -5.02
C GLN A 679 44.20 10.16 -3.85
N THR A 680 43.79 9.41 -2.82
CA THR A 680 44.56 9.20 -1.59
C THR A 680 45.50 8.00 -1.67
N GLY A 681 45.31 7.10 -2.65
CA GLY A 681 46.03 5.83 -2.74
C GLY A 681 45.74 4.88 -1.58
N ASN A 682 44.62 5.07 -0.89
CA ASN A 682 44.24 4.34 0.31
C ASN A 682 42.81 3.80 0.18
N SER A 683 42.62 2.50 0.41
CA SER A 683 41.32 1.82 0.37
C SER A 683 40.72 1.60 1.76
N SER A 684 41.10 2.43 2.76
CA SER A 684 40.57 2.40 4.14
C SER A 684 39.06 2.16 4.21
N PRO A 685 38.57 1.47 5.25
CA PRO A 685 37.15 1.11 5.37
C PRO A 685 36.26 2.36 5.44
N TRP A 686 35.13 2.32 4.74
CA TRP A 686 34.12 3.37 4.73
C TRP A 686 32.93 2.98 5.60
N ILE A 687 32.49 3.90 6.47
CA ILE A 687 31.23 3.80 7.21
C ILE A 687 30.31 4.94 6.78
N THR A 688 29.10 4.62 6.35
CA THR A 688 28.10 5.62 5.96
C THR A 688 27.15 5.96 7.11
N PHE A 689 26.74 7.22 7.16
CA PHE A 689 25.80 7.76 8.15
C PHE A 689 24.72 8.56 7.45
N GLY A 690 23.49 8.47 7.95
CA GLY A 690 22.38 9.30 7.49
C GLY A 690 21.19 9.21 8.44
N GLY A 691 20.33 10.23 8.37
CA GLY A 691 19.08 10.34 9.10
C GLY A 691 17.91 10.55 8.14
N SER A 692 16.73 9.98 8.43
CA SER A 692 15.55 10.10 7.55
C SER A 692 15.81 9.47 6.17
N TYR A 693 15.43 10.12 5.07
CA TYR A 693 15.77 9.69 3.71
C TYR A 693 17.27 9.44 3.50
N SER A 694 18.16 10.28 4.03
CA SER A 694 19.60 10.01 3.97
C SER A 694 20.02 8.76 4.78
N GLY A 695 19.24 8.40 5.80
CA GLY A 695 19.35 7.12 6.51
C GLY A 695 18.95 5.94 5.63
N ALA A 696 17.86 6.07 4.87
CA ALA A 696 17.48 5.07 3.87
C ALA A 696 18.57 4.91 2.80
N LEU A 697 19.14 6.01 2.29
CA LEU A 697 20.31 5.97 1.39
C LEU A 697 21.52 5.28 2.03
N SER A 698 21.81 5.50 3.32
CA SER A 698 22.88 4.80 4.05
C SER A 698 22.63 3.28 4.10
N ALA A 699 21.39 2.87 4.40
CA ALA A 699 20.99 1.46 4.39
C ALA A 699 21.05 0.84 2.99
N TRP A 700 20.64 1.57 1.95
CA TRP A 700 20.68 1.08 0.57
C TRP A 700 22.10 1.09 -0.01
N MET A 701 22.98 1.98 0.45
CA MET A 701 24.37 2.02 0.00
C MET A 701 25.12 0.73 0.34
N ILE A 702 24.97 0.20 1.56
CA ILE A 702 25.60 -1.06 1.94
C ILE A 702 24.92 -2.27 1.27
N GLU A 703 23.64 -2.16 0.89
CA GLU A 703 22.95 -3.19 0.13
C GLU A 703 23.38 -3.23 -1.34
N VAL A 704 23.48 -2.06 -1.98
CA VAL A 704 23.76 -1.93 -3.42
C VAL A 704 25.26 -1.99 -3.72
N PHE A 705 26.10 -1.44 -2.83
CA PHE A 705 27.57 -1.39 -2.99
C PHE A 705 28.31 -1.95 -1.75
N PRO A 706 28.07 -3.22 -1.36
CA PRO A 706 28.72 -3.86 -0.22
C PRO A 706 30.24 -3.97 -0.35
N GLU A 707 30.79 -3.83 -1.57
CA GLU A 707 32.23 -3.82 -1.81
C GLU A 707 32.90 -2.47 -1.51
N LEU A 708 32.13 -1.37 -1.47
CA LEU A 708 32.65 -0.01 -1.24
C LEU A 708 32.51 0.44 0.21
N VAL A 709 31.48 -0.03 0.91
CA VAL A 709 31.15 0.37 2.27
C VAL A 709 31.26 -0.84 3.20
N THR A 710 31.85 -0.65 4.38
CA THR A 710 32.09 -1.72 5.37
C THR A 710 30.92 -1.87 6.36
N GLY A 711 30.20 -0.77 6.63
CA GLY A 711 28.98 -0.78 7.42
C GLY A 711 28.24 0.56 7.36
N ALA A 712 26.99 0.56 7.82
CA ALA A 712 26.10 1.71 7.72
C ALA A 712 25.35 1.98 9.03
N VAL A 713 25.16 3.25 9.36
CA VAL A 713 24.23 3.72 10.38
C VAL A 713 23.10 4.47 9.68
N ALA A 714 21.88 3.95 9.82
CA ALA A 714 20.69 4.39 9.09
C ALA A 714 19.61 4.83 10.08
N SER A 715 19.76 6.04 10.63
CA SER A 715 18.89 6.57 11.67
C SER A 715 17.53 7.01 11.13
N SER A 716 16.45 6.62 11.80
CA SER A 716 15.05 6.90 11.42
C SER A 716 14.80 6.68 9.93
N ALA A 717 15.34 5.60 9.36
CA ALA A 717 15.36 5.35 7.93
C ALA A 717 14.03 4.74 7.42
N PRO A 718 13.22 5.45 6.61
CA PRO A 718 12.02 4.90 6.00
C PRO A 718 12.41 4.03 4.80
N VAL A 719 12.76 2.77 5.05
CA VAL A 719 13.23 1.84 4.00
C VAL A 719 12.08 1.20 3.20
N TYR A 720 10.84 1.36 3.65
CA TYR A 720 9.65 0.98 2.91
C TYR A 720 9.08 2.20 2.18
N ALA A 721 8.96 2.14 0.85
CA ALA A 721 8.25 3.13 0.04
C ALA A 721 6.73 2.84 0.07
N LYS A 722 5.89 3.84 0.30
CA LYS A 722 4.43 3.65 0.43
C LYS A 722 3.67 4.88 -0.02
N THR A 723 2.77 4.76 -1.01
CA THR A 723 1.98 5.87 -1.55
C THR A 723 1.15 6.54 -0.46
N ASP A 724 0.19 5.82 0.11
CA ASP A 724 -0.73 6.30 1.15
C ASP A 724 -0.17 6.06 2.56
N PHE A 725 0.61 7.01 3.10
CA PHE A 725 1.29 6.87 4.40
C PHE A 725 0.43 7.37 5.58
N HIS A 726 -0.72 6.74 5.78
CA HIS A 726 -1.66 7.07 6.85
C HIS A 726 -1.13 6.74 8.26
N GLU A 727 -0.17 5.81 8.41
CA GLU A 727 0.39 5.45 9.72
C GLU A 727 1.14 6.59 10.38
N TYR A 728 1.60 7.58 9.60
CA TYR A 728 2.18 8.80 10.14
C TYR A 728 1.23 9.41 11.18
N LEU A 729 -0.04 9.66 10.80
CA LEU A 729 -1.01 10.26 11.70
C LEU A 729 -1.46 9.31 12.82
N THR A 730 -1.44 8.00 12.59
CA THR A 730 -1.66 7.01 13.66
C THR A 730 -0.59 7.10 14.75
N VAL A 731 0.69 7.21 14.38
CA VAL A 731 1.78 7.37 15.36
C VAL A 731 1.68 8.73 16.07
N VAL A 732 1.31 9.79 15.33
CA VAL A 732 1.04 11.10 15.93
C VAL A 732 -0.03 10.99 17.01
N GLU A 733 -1.17 10.38 16.70
CA GLU A 733 -2.25 10.17 17.67
C GLU A 733 -1.79 9.36 18.88
N ASN A 734 -1.17 8.20 18.65
CA ASN A 734 -0.72 7.31 19.73
C ASN A 734 0.26 8.01 20.66
N SER A 735 1.22 8.76 20.12
CA SER A 735 2.19 9.52 20.91
C SER A 735 1.52 10.58 21.80
N ILE A 736 0.44 11.21 21.31
CA ILE A 736 -0.33 12.20 22.08
C ILE A 736 -1.13 11.52 23.18
N ARG A 737 -1.79 10.39 22.87
CA ARG A 737 -2.57 9.61 23.84
C ARG A 737 -1.70 9.07 24.95
N ASP A 738 -0.54 8.51 24.60
CA ASP A 738 0.45 7.97 25.53
C ASP A 738 0.97 9.06 26.48
N TYR A 739 1.13 10.29 25.98
CA TYR A 739 1.50 11.43 26.82
C TYR A 739 0.34 11.90 27.70
N ASN A 740 -0.84 12.13 27.10
CA ASN A 740 -2.04 12.58 27.82
C ASN A 740 -3.32 12.33 27.01
N ASN A 741 -4.17 11.41 27.46
CA ASN A 741 -5.42 11.11 26.75
C ASN A 741 -6.44 12.26 26.73
N GLU A 742 -6.54 13.10 27.77
CA GLU A 742 -7.45 14.28 27.76
C GLU A 742 -7.02 15.31 26.70
N CYS A 743 -5.71 15.44 26.46
CA CYS A 743 -5.16 16.26 25.37
C CYS A 743 -5.60 15.73 24.00
N ALA A 744 -5.46 14.42 23.76
CA ALA A 744 -5.90 13.77 22.53
C ALA A 744 -7.41 13.93 22.30
N GLU A 745 -8.25 13.71 23.33
CA GLU A 745 -9.70 13.90 23.22
C GLU A 745 -10.08 15.36 22.93
N ARG A 746 -9.39 16.34 23.51
CA ARG A 746 -9.65 17.75 23.17
C ARG A 746 -9.23 18.12 21.74
N ILE A 747 -8.19 17.49 21.20
CA ILE A 747 -7.85 17.63 19.78
C ILE A 747 -8.98 17.05 18.93
N LYS A 748 -9.43 15.84 19.27
CA LYS A 748 -10.56 15.17 18.60
C LYS A 748 -11.83 16.03 18.58
N ASP A 749 -12.23 16.58 19.73
CA ASP A 749 -13.39 17.46 19.82
C ASP A 749 -13.23 18.75 18.99
N GLY A 750 -12.02 19.30 18.97
CA GLY A 750 -11.67 20.49 18.18
C GLY A 750 -11.80 20.23 16.68
N PHE A 751 -11.20 19.15 16.18
CA PHE A 751 -11.29 18.76 14.78
C PHE A 751 -12.72 18.35 14.40
N ALA A 752 -13.44 17.62 15.25
CA ALA A 752 -14.85 17.29 15.02
C ALA A 752 -15.73 18.55 14.85
N THR A 753 -15.48 19.58 15.66
CA THR A 753 -16.15 20.89 15.51
C THR A 753 -15.77 21.56 14.19
N MET A 754 -14.49 21.49 13.79
CA MET A 754 -14.05 22.03 12.50
C MET A 754 -14.74 21.36 11.31
N HIS A 755 -14.83 20.03 11.32
CA HIS A 755 -15.54 19.24 10.33
C HIS A 755 -16.99 19.69 10.19
N GLN A 756 -17.72 19.79 11.32
CA GLN A 756 -19.12 20.23 11.32
C GLN A 756 -19.28 21.65 10.75
N LEU A 757 -18.42 22.59 11.12
CA LEU A 757 -18.49 23.97 10.64
C LEU A 757 -18.22 24.08 9.14
N PHE A 758 -17.38 23.22 8.57
CA PHE A 758 -17.02 23.29 7.15
C PHE A 758 -18.22 23.13 6.21
N TYR A 759 -19.21 22.34 6.61
CA TYR A 759 -20.36 21.96 5.78
C TYR A 759 -21.47 23.03 5.65
N SER A 760 -21.22 24.26 6.08
CA SER A 760 -22.14 25.40 5.92
C SER A 760 -21.39 26.69 5.59
N ASN A 761 -22.01 27.61 4.84
CA ASN A 761 -21.38 28.90 4.49
C ASN A 761 -21.05 29.73 5.75
N GLU A 762 -21.97 29.76 6.72
CA GLU A 762 -21.74 30.45 8.00
C GLU A 762 -20.60 29.81 8.79
N GLY A 763 -20.55 28.47 8.85
CA GLY A 763 -19.47 27.78 9.54
C GLY A 763 -18.11 27.95 8.86
N ARG A 764 -18.04 28.00 7.52
CA ARG A 764 -16.80 28.36 6.78
C ARG A 764 -16.38 29.80 7.04
N ALA A 765 -17.31 30.74 7.14
CA ALA A 765 -17.01 32.12 7.54
C ALA A 765 -16.50 32.19 9.00
N ASN A 766 -17.04 31.36 9.89
CA ASN A 766 -16.58 31.22 11.26
C ASN A 766 -15.16 30.64 11.32
N LEU A 767 -14.88 29.55 10.60
CA LEU A 767 -13.54 28.98 10.46
C LEU A 767 -12.54 30.01 9.92
N SER A 768 -12.95 30.79 8.91
CA SER A 768 -12.15 31.89 8.35
C SER A 768 -11.76 32.93 9.41
N THR A 769 -12.63 33.15 10.39
CA THR A 769 -12.39 34.09 11.49
C THR A 769 -11.54 33.46 12.59
N ILE A 770 -11.88 32.25 13.04
CA ILE A 770 -11.18 31.52 14.11
C ILE A 770 -9.71 31.31 13.76
N PHE A 771 -9.42 30.90 12.53
CA PHE A 771 -8.06 30.59 12.07
C PHE A 771 -7.38 31.77 11.36
N ALA A 772 -8.04 32.92 11.24
CA ALA A 772 -7.58 34.08 10.48
C ALA A 772 -7.08 33.69 9.07
N LEU A 773 -7.96 33.03 8.30
CA LEU A 773 -7.61 32.48 6.99
C LEU A 773 -7.39 33.59 5.95
N ASP A 774 -6.36 33.40 5.12
CA ASP A 774 -6.03 34.27 4.00
C ASP A 774 -5.67 33.43 2.75
N PRO A 775 -6.50 33.45 1.69
CA PRO A 775 -7.81 34.08 1.63
C PRO A 775 -8.82 33.39 2.57
N LYS A 776 -9.89 34.12 2.91
CA LYS A 776 -11.05 33.54 3.59
C LYS A 776 -11.75 32.54 2.67
N PHE A 777 -12.44 31.55 3.25
CA PHE A 777 -13.32 30.69 2.46
C PHE A 777 -14.39 31.50 1.74
N GLY A 778 -14.57 31.22 0.44
CA GLY A 778 -15.68 31.73 -0.35
C GLY A 778 -16.97 30.94 -0.14
N ASP A 779 -18.03 31.33 -0.84
CA ASP A 779 -19.28 30.58 -0.89
C ASP A 779 -19.10 29.21 -1.57
N VAL A 780 -18.25 29.16 -2.60
CA VAL A 780 -17.83 27.95 -3.30
C VAL A 780 -16.40 27.61 -2.87
N VAL A 781 -16.19 26.38 -2.45
CA VAL A 781 -14.89 25.85 -2.03
C VAL A 781 -14.68 24.51 -2.72
N THR A 782 -13.46 24.23 -3.17
CA THR A 782 -13.14 22.94 -3.80
C THR A 782 -12.86 21.88 -2.74
N GLU A 783 -13.00 20.60 -3.09
CA GLU A 783 -12.59 19.50 -2.18
C GLU A 783 -11.09 19.56 -1.89
N THR A 784 -10.26 19.94 -2.87
CA THR A 784 -8.82 20.13 -2.64
C THR A 784 -8.51 21.27 -1.67
N ASP A 785 -9.25 22.38 -1.69
CA ASP A 785 -9.14 23.44 -0.68
C ASP A 785 -9.56 22.94 0.73
N LYS A 786 -10.58 22.08 0.82
CA LYS A 786 -10.96 21.41 2.08
C LYS A 786 -9.81 20.54 2.57
N HIS A 787 -9.33 19.61 1.75
CA HIS A 787 -8.26 18.68 2.09
C HIS A 787 -6.98 19.42 2.50
N TYR A 788 -6.64 20.49 1.77
CA TYR A 788 -5.50 21.35 2.08
C TYR A 788 -5.67 22.09 3.41
N PHE A 789 -6.86 22.66 3.70
CA PHE A 789 -7.11 23.32 4.99
C PHE A 789 -6.83 22.40 6.17
N PHE A 790 -7.40 21.20 6.17
CA PHE A 790 -7.21 20.26 7.27
C PHE A 790 -5.77 19.77 7.36
N SER A 791 -5.14 19.43 6.23
CA SER A 791 -3.71 19.07 6.16
C SER A 791 -2.81 20.15 6.72
N ASN A 792 -3.11 21.41 6.36
CA ASN A 792 -2.39 22.55 6.87
C ASN A 792 -2.52 22.64 8.40
N ILE A 793 -3.72 22.46 8.97
CA ILE A 793 -3.90 22.54 10.43
C ILE A 793 -3.24 21.35 11.16
N PHE A 794 -3.49 20.10 10.73
CA PHE A 794 -2.92 18.93 11.41
C PHE A 794 -1.40 18.82 11.22
N GLY A 795 -0.83 19.42 10.17
CA GLY A 795 0.62 19.47 9.94
C GLY A 795 1.41 20.12 11.07
N ASN A 796 0.78 20.99 11.87
CA ASN A 796 1.39 21.53 13.09
C ASN A 796 1.63 20.45 14.16
N TYR A 797 0.70 19.49 14.27
CA TYR A 797 0.77 18.38 15.21
C TYR A 797 1.81 17.36 14.77
N GLN A 798 1.88 17.09 13.45
CA GLN A 798 2.92 16.27 12.84
C GLN A 798 4.31 16.74 13.25
N GLY A 799 4.62 18.02 13.02
CA GLY A 799 5.92 18.58 13.36
C GLY A 799 6.22 18.64 14.86
N ALA A 800 5.21 18.92 15.69
CA ALA A 800 5.39 18.92 17.13
C ALA A 800 5.66 17.51 17.69
N VAL A 801 5.00 16.48 17.17
CA VAL A 801 5.24 15.10 17.58
C VAL A 801 6.58 14.60 17.06
N GLN A 802 6.85 14.70 15.76
CA GLN A 802 8.06 14.17 15.11
C GLN A 802 9.35 14.61 15.81
N TYR A 803 9.38 15.84 16.32
CA TYR A 803 10.56 16.43 16.98
C TYR A 803 10.41 16.61 18.50
N SER A 804 9.39 16.01 19.12
CA SER A 804 9.11 16.24 20.53
C SER A 804 10.26 15.82 21.44
N GLY A 805 10.92 16.78 22.09
CA GLY A 805 12.04 16.52 23.00
C GLY A 805 13.35 16.16 22.31
N ASP A 806 13.47 16.44 21.01
CA ASP A 806 14.66 16.14 20.23
C ASP A 806 15.91 16.87 20.75
N ASN A 807 17.08 16.28 20.53
CA ASN A 807 18.34 16.79 21.06
C ASN A 807 18.93 17.98 20.28
N THR A 808 18.08 18.74 19.61
CA THR A 808 18.46 19.88 18.77
C THR A 808 17.54 21.10 18.91
N GLY A 809 18.13 22.29 18.70
CA GLY A 809 17.41 23.55 18.55
C GLY A 809 16.38 23.87 19.64
N ALA A 810 15.26 24.46 19.22
CA ALA A 810 14.15 24.83 20.10
C ALA A 810 13.30 23.61 20.55
N TYR A 811 13.39 22.50 19.82
CA TYR A 811 12.69 21.25 20.11
C TYR A 811 13.19 20.52 21.37
N ALA A 812 14.41 20.88 21.81
CA ALA A 812 15.02 20.45 23.05
C ALA A 812 14.14 20.56 24.30
N THR A 813 13.42 21.68 24.39
CA THR A 813 12.69 22.07 25.59
C THR A 813 11.32 22.69 25.30
N GLY A 814 10.90 22.74 24.03
CA GLY A 814 9.68 23.40 23.62
C GLY A 814 9.19 22.93 22.25
N HIS A 815 8.04 23.44 21.82
CA HIS A 815 7.41 23.15 20.51
C HIS A 815 7.08 21.66 20.24
N GLY A 816 7.17 20.81 21.27
CA GLY A 816 6.81 19.40 21.23
C GLY A 816 5.46 19.09 21.88
N ILE A 817 5.22 17.80 22.15
CA ILE A 817 3.98 17.30 22.78
C ILE A 817 3.65 18.02 24.11
N PRO A 818 4.61 18.32 25.01
CA PRO A 818 4.29 19.01 26.27
C PRO A 818 3.62 20.38 26.08
N ASP A 819 4.12 21.19 25.14
CA ASP A 819 3.56 22.51 24.85
C ASP A 819 2.21 22.44 24.15
N MET A 820 2.09 21.53 23.20
CA MET A 820 0.84 21.23 22.53
C MET A 820 -0.24 20.86 23.55
N CYS A 821 0.04 19.93 24.45
CA CYS A 821 -0.94 19.52 25.46
C CYS A 821 -1.21 20.59 26.52
N ARG A 822 -0.23 21.44 26.85
CA ARG A 822 -0.48 22.63 27.68
C ARG A 822 -1.50 23.57 27.03
N ILE A 823 -1.44 23.77 25.71
CA ILE A 823 -2.41 24.58 24.97
C ILE A 823 -3.75 23.87 24.87
N MET A 824 -3.76 22.58 24.49
CA MET A 824 -4.99 21.80 24.33
C MET A 824 -5.79 21.69 25.63
N LEU A 825 -5.12 21.55 26.78
CA LEU A 825 -5.75 21.41 28.10
C LEU A 825 -6.20 22.75 28.72
N ASN A 826 -6.02 23.88 28.04
CA ASN A 826 -6.53 25.17 28.54
C ASN A 826 -8.06 25.19 28.50
N LYS A 827 -8.70 25.11 29.67
CA LYS A 827 -10.17 25.08 29.82
C LYS A 827 -10.84 26.44 29.70
N ASN A 828 -10.07 27.54 29.63
CA ASN A 828 -10.64 28.87 29.37
C ASN A 828 -11.08 29.04 27.91
N ASN A 829 -10.63 28.14 27.03
CA ASN A 829 -10.96 28.10 25.62
C ASN A 829 -11.79 26.85 25.31
N THR A 830 -12.62 26.94 24.27
CA THR A 830 -13.22 25.78 23.62
C THR A 830 -12.14 24.91 22.93
N PRO A 831 -12.41 23.63 22.65
CA PRO A 831 -11.48 22.77 21.93
C PRO A 831 -10.99 23.37 20.60
N ILE A 832 -11.88 23.92 19.77
CA ILE A 832 -11.51 24.52 18.48
C ILE A 832 -10.65 25.79 18.63
N GLU A 833 -10.90 26.61 19.65
CA GLU A 833 -10.05 27.78 19.96
C GLU A 833 -8.64 27.35 20.39
N ASN A 834 -8.49 26.21 21.07
CA ASN A 834 -7.18 25.66 21.38
C ASN A 834 -6.47 25.15 20.12
N VAL A 835 -7.18 24.51 19.19
CA VAL A 835 -6.63 24.12 17.87
C VAL A 835 -6.10 25.35 17.13
N ALA A 836 -6.86 26.44 17.09
CA ALA A 836 -6.44 27.71 16.47
C ALA A 836 -5.24 28.35 17.20
N ALA A 837 -5.23 28.32 18.54
CA ALA A 837 -4.12 28.83 19.34
C ALA A 837 -2.82 28.04 19.09
N PHE A 838 -2.91 26.72 18.89
CA PHE A 838 -1.76 25.89 18.56
C PHE A 838 -1.27 26.12 17.13
N ASN A 839 -2.18 26.30 16.15
CA ASN A 839 -1.81 26.71 14.80
C ASN A 839 -1.03 28.03 14.80
N ARG A 840 -1.48 29.02 15.58
CA ARG A 840 -0.75 30.28 15.78
C ARG A 840 0.64 30.05 16.38
N TYR A 841 0.72 29.26 17.46
CA TYR A 841 1.98 28.97 18.16
C TYR A 841 3.04 28.36 17.23
N MET A 842 2.66 27.36 16.45
CA MET A 842 3.58 26.69 15.52
C MET A 842 3.91 27.57 14.30
N THR A 843 2.97 28.37 13.81
CA THR A 843 3.24 29.31 12.71
C THR A 843 4.25 30.39 13.12
N GLU A 844 4.14 30.96 14.33
CA GLU A 844 5.12 31.91 14.86
C GLU A 844 6.51 31.30 14.98
N PHE A 845 6.58 30.03 15.41
CA PHE A 845 7.83 29.29 15.51
C PHE A 845 8.50 29.08 14.14
N TYR A 846 7.79 28.53 13.14
CA TYR A 846 8.38 28.26 11.82
C TYR A 846 8.77 29.53 11.06
N ASN A 847 8.05 30.63 11.31
CA ASN A 847 8.28 31.88 10.60
C ASN A 847 9.31 32.79 11.28
N GLY A 848 9.57 32.56 12.57
CA GLY A 848 10.38 33.44 13.40
C GLY A 848 9.81 34.86 13.54
N ASN A 849 8.51 35.05 13.26
CA ASN A 849 7.82 36.34 13.25
C ASN A 849 6.44 36.20 13.90
N LYS A 850 5.81 37.33 14.26
CA LYS A 850 4.45 37.35 14.83
C LYS A 850 3.43 36.82 13.82
N PHE A 851 2.43 36.10 14.31
CA PHE A 851 1.35 35.57 13.49
C PHE A 851 0.53 36.68 12.85
N THR A 852 0.27 36.54 11.56
CA THR A 852 -0.54 37.45 10.73
C THR A 852 -1.83 36.78 10.28
N SER A 853 -1.71 35.64 9.60
CA SER A 853 -2.80 34.86 9.02
C SER A 853 -2.38 33.40 8.80
N THR A 854 -3.35 32.56 8.44
CA THR A 854 -3.12 31.18 7.99
C THR A 854 -3.43 31.07 6.50
N ASP A 855 -2.46 30.65 5.70
CA ASP A 855 -2.67 30.50 4.25
C ASP A 855 -3.64 29.35 3.97
N ASN A 856 -4.64 29.56 3.12
CA ASN A 856 -5.72 28.59 2.95
C ASN A 856 -6.29 28.54 1.53
N ASN A 857 -5.39 28.41 0.57
CA ASN A 857 -5.77 28.15 -0.81
C ASN A 857 -4.81 27.12 -1.41
N TYR A 858 -5.37 26.06 -1.99
CA TYR A 858 -4.58 24.99 -2.57
C TYR A 858 -3.78 25.47 -3.79
N GLN A 859 -4.39 26.28 -4.66
CA GLN A 859 -3.73 26.78 -5.86
C GLN A 859 -2.55 27.71 -5.52
N ASP A 860 -2.69 28.57 -4.50
CA ASP A 860 -1.58 29.41 -4.03
C ASP A 860 -0.40 28.57 -3.55
N MET A 861 -0.65 27.41 -2.93
CA MET A 861 0.38 26.46 -2.52
C MET A 861 1.06 25.79 -3.72
N VAL A 862 0.29 25.35 -4.72
CA VAL A 862 0.82 24.82 -5.99
C VAL A 862 1.70 25.86 -6.68
N ASP A 863 1.23 27.11 -6.78
CA ASP A 863 1.95 28.20 -7.42
C ASP A 863 3.25 28.54 -6.66
N GLU A 864 3.24 28.50 -5.33
CA GLU A 864 4.44 28.69 -4.52
C GLU A 864 5.48 27.58 -4.79
N LEU A 865 5.05 26.31 -4.85
CA LEU A 865 5.93 25.18 -5.17
C LEU A 865 6.49 25.28 -6.59
N LYS A 866 5.68 25.60 -7.60
CA LYS A 866 6.15 25.85 -8.98
C LYS A 866 7.21 26.95 -9.05
N ASN A 867 7.15 27.93 -8.15
CA ASN A 867 8.09 29.05 -8.09
C ASN A 867 9.19 28.88 -7.03
N ALA A 868 9.26 27.75 -6.32
CA ALA A 868 10.07 27.57 -5.12
C ALA A 868 11.56 27.91 -5.33
N GLN A 869 12.10 27.58 -6.50
CA GLN A 869 13.50 27.86 -6.86
C GLN A 869 13.85 29.34 -6.89
N ARG A 870 12.88 30.21 -7.16
CA ARG A 870 13.07 31.68 -7.15
C ARG A 870 13.27 32.22 -5.74
N TYR A 871 12.83 31.49 -4.72
CA TYR A 871 12.88 31.89 -3.32
C TYR A 871 14.10 31.33 -2.57
N GLY A 872 14.91 30.50 -3.23
CA GLY A 872 16.18 30.01 -2.71
C GLY A 872 16.23 28.49 -2.50
N PRO A 873 17.39 27.96 -2.08
CA PRO A 873 17.62 26.51 -2.03
C PRO A 873 16.82 25.79 -0.92
N ASN A 874 16.39 26.47 0.15
CA ASN A 874 15.56 25.85 1.19
C ASN A 874 14.12 25.65 0.70
N GLU A 875 13.57 26.67 0.05
CA GLU A 875 12.24 26.66 -0.57
C GLU A 875 12.22 25.68 -1.75
N ALA A 876 13.24 25.71 -2.63
CA ALA A 876 13.41 24.77 -3.74
C ALA A 876 13.37 23.30 -3.29
N ALA A 877 13.94 22.99 -2.13
CA ALA A 877 13.98 21.64 -1.60
C ALA A 877 12.59 21.04 -1.33
N SER A 878 11.55 21.86 -1.12
CA SER A 878 10.17 21.35 -1.04
C SER A 878 9.70 20.82 -2.39
N LEU A 879 9.90 21.55 -3.49
CA LEU A 879 9.54 21.09 -4.84
C LEU A 879 10.31 19.81 -5.23
N LEU A 880 11.62 19.78 -4.97
CA LEU A 880 12.48 18.63 -5.27
C LEU A 880 12.08 17.38 -4.47
N TRP A 881 11.76 17.55 -3.18
CA TRP A 881 11.26 16.45 -2.37
C TRP A 881 9.90 15.97 -2.85
N THR A 882 8.99 16.91 -3.20
CA THR A 882 7.70 16.55 -3.79
C THR A 882 7.88 15.73 -5.06
N TYR A 883 8.84 16.08 -5.93
CA TYR A 883 9.18 15.27 -7.10
C TYR A 883 9.55 13.84 -6.70
N GLN A 884 10.48 13.63 -5.77
CA GLN A 884 10.88 12.28 -5.33
C GLN A 884 9.75 11.49 -4.69
N THR A 885 8.87 12.15 -3.91
CA THR A 885 7.68 11.48 -3.37
C THR A 885 6.71 11.06 -4.47
N CYS A 886 6.56 11.87 -5.52
CA CYS A 886 5.71 11.57 -6.66
C CYS A 886 6.32 10.54 -7.64
N THR A 887 7.65 10.38 -7.68
CA THR A 887 8.34 9.52 -8.65
C THR A 887 9.03 8.28 -8.10
N GLU A 888 9.26 8.17 -6.79
CA GLU A 888 9.93 7.01 -6.17
C GLU A 888 9.23 6.50 -4.92
N PHE A 889 8.85 7.38 -3.99
CA PHE A 889 8.62 6.93 -2.61
C PHE A 889 7.17 6.85 -2.17
N GLY A 890 6.29 7.66 -2.75
CA GLY A 890 5.06 8.02 -2.05
C GLY A 890 5.42 8.84 -0.81
N TYR A 891 4.95 8.43 0.36
CA TYR A 891 5.06 9.10 1.65
C TYR A 891 4.05 10.23 1.84
N PHE A 892 2.89 10.11 1.19
CA PHE A 892 1.81 11.06 1.38
C PHE A 892 1.18 10.84 2.75
N GLN A 893 1.29 11.84 3.63
CA GLN A 893 0.86 11.74 5.02
C GLN A 893 -0.65 12.02 5.10
N THR A 894 -1.44 11.00 4.83
CA THR A 894 -2.91 11.12 4.74
C THR A 894 -3.59 10.90 6.08
N SER A 895 -4.90 11.12 6.11
CA SER A 895 -5.80 10.73 7.18
C SER A 895 -6.65 9.51 6.82
N ASP A 896 -6.16 8.64 5.92
CA ASP A 896 -6.90 7.45 5.45
C ASP A 896 -6.84 6.27 6.45
N ASN A 897 -6.28 6.48 7.64
CA ASN A 897 -6.17 5.49 8.71
C ASN A 897 -7.50 5.17 9.43
N GLY A 898 -8.61 5.81 9.03
CA GLY A 898 -9.93 5.66 9.65
C GLY A 898 -10.22 6.74 10.71
N ASN A 899 -10.97 6.37 11.76
CA ASN A 899 -11.47 7.29 12.80
C ASN A 899 -10.39 7.78 13.80
N GLY A 900 -9.34 8.45 13.32
CA GLY A 900 -8.33 9.08 14.17
C GLY A 900 -8.79 10.38 14.84
N ILE A 901 -7.97 10.95 15.73
CA ILE A 901 -8.27 12.23 16.42
C ILE A 901 -8.40 13.42 15.47
N PHE A 902 -7.93 13.32 14.21
CA PHE A 902 -8.08 14.35 13.20
C PHE A 902 -9.31 14.14 12.29
N GLY A 903 -10.01 13.01 12.43
CA GLY A 903 -10.97 12.50 11.43
C GLY A 903 -10.26 12.01 10.17
N SER A 904 -10.98 11.95 9.04
CA SER A 904 -10.42 11.59 7.72
C SER A 904 -10.55 12.70 6.65
N PRO A 905 -10.16 13.95 6.93
CA PRO A 905 -10.40 15.07 6.01
C PRO A 905 -9.47 15.15 4.79
N THR A 906 -8.35 14.43 4.75
CA THR A 906 -7.30 14.56 3.73
C THR A 906 -6.90 13.18 3.19
N PRO A 907 -7.54 12.73 2.10
CA PRO A 907 -7.22 11.46 1.45
C PRO A 907 -5.96 11.56 0.59
N VAL A 908 -5.43 10.42 0.16
CA VAL A 908 -4.28 10.35 -0.76
C VAL A 908 -4.48 11.14 -2.06
N ASN A 909 -5.72 11.29 -2.52
CA ASN A 909 -6.07 11.98 -3.77
C ASN A 909 -5.56 13.40 -3.85
N MET A 910 -5.59 14.13 -2.73
CA MET A 910 -5.08 15.49 -2.69
C MET A 910 -3.59 15.53 -3.07
N TYR A 911 -2.81 14.53 -2.65
CA TYR A 911 -1.39 14.43 -2.95
C TYR A 911 -1.14 13.95 -4.40
N ILE A 912 -1.94 13.01 -4.90
CA ILE A 912 -1.84 12.60 -6.31
C ILE A 912 -2.21 13.75 -7.25
N GLN A 913 -3.23 14.54 -6.88
CA GLN A 913 -3.59 15.75 -7.61
C GLN A 913 -2.46 16.78 -7.56
N LEU A 914 -1.79 16.95 -6.41
CA LEU A 914 -0.62 17.81 -6.29
C LEU A 914 0.53 17.39 -7.23
N CYS A 915 0.83 16.09 -7.31
CA CYS A 915 1.82 15.58 -8.24
C CYS A 915 1.49 15.95 -9.70
N ARG A 916 0.22 15.78 -10.10
CA ARG A 916 -0.27 16.12 -11.44
C ARG A 916 -0.18 17.61 -11.72
N ASP A 917 -0.61 18.44 -10.77
CA ASP A 917 -0.63 19.89 -10.93
C ASP A 917 0.78 20.48 -11.02
N LEU A 918 1.78 19.87 -10.37
CA LEU A 918 3.16 20.35 -10.38
C LEU A 918 3.94 19.91 -11.62
N PHE A 919 3.69 18.71 -12.13
CA PHE A 919 4.59 18.03 -13.05
C PHE A 919 3.90 17.49 -14.32
N GLU A 920 2.85 18.18 -14.79
CA GLU A 920 1.91 17.90 -15.90
C GLU A 920 2.41 17.08 -17.12
N TYR A 921 3.72 16.94 -17.38
CA TYR A 921 4.34 16.24 -18.52
C TYR A 921 4.78 14.78 -18.27
N GLU A 922 4.84 14.29 -17.02
CA GLU A 922 5.35 12.93 -16.67
C GLU A 922 4.30 11.92 -16.14
N TYR A 923 3.03 12.32 -15.98
CA TYR A 923 2.10 11.70 -15.01
C TYR A 923 0.88 10.95 -15.56
N ASP A 924 0.89 10.53 -16.83
CA ASP A 924 0.03 9.39 -17.24
C ASP A 924 0.52 8.06 -16.64
N VAL A 925 1.62 8.07 -15.86
CA VAL A 925 2.16 6.94 -15.11
C VAL A 925 1.69 6.99 -13.65
N ASP A 926 1.08 5.90 -13.22
CA ASP A 926 0.61 5.64 -11.86
C ASP A 926 1.76 5.70 -10.80
N VAL A 927 1.53 6.43 -9.71
CA VAL A 927 2.49 6.59 -8.58
C VAL A 927 2.74 5.25 -7.89
N ASP A 928 1.72 4.40 -7.75
CA ASP A 928 1.86 3.09 -7.08
C ASP A 928 2.85 2.19 -7.81
N SER A 929 2.85 2.23 -9.14
CA SER A 929 3.80 1.50 -9.98
C SER A 929 5.25 1.92 -9.73
N ARG A 930 5.49 3.22 -9.51
CA ARG A 930 6.82 3.76 -9.20
C ARG A 930 7.27 3.42 -7.77
N VAL A 931 6.35 3.50 -6.80
CA VAL A 931 6.57 3.07 -5.42
C VAL A 931 6.90 1.57 -5.33
N ALA A 932 6.15 0.75 -6.07
CA ALA A 932 6.40 -0.68 -6.17
C ALA A 932 7.79 -0.96 -6.78
N TYR A 933 8.20 -0.17 -7.80
CA TYR A 933 9.53 -0.28 -8.37
C TYR A 933 10.62 0.00 -7.33
N THR A 934 10.51 1.07 -6.55
CA THR A 934 11.45 1.41 -5.46
C THR A 934 11.55 0.28 -4.42
N ASN A 935 10.42 -0.27 -3.99
CA ASN A 935 10.41 -1.40 -3.06
C ASN A 935 11.04 -2.67 -3.67
N TYR A 936 10.87 -2.87 -4.98
CA TYR A 936 11.56 -3.94 -5.68
C TYR A 936 13.09 -3.70 -5.69
N GLN A 937 13.54 -2.47 -6.00
CA GLN A 937 14.95 -2.10 -6.01
C GLN A 937 15.62 -2.36 -4.67
N TYR A 938 14.95 -2.09 -3.54
CA TYR A 938 15.58 -2.08 -2.21
C TYR A 938 15.05 -3.11 -1.22
N GLY A 939 14.07 -3.93 -1.61
CA GLY A 939 13.54 -5.02 -0.78
C GLY A 939 12.54 -4.59 0.31
N SER A 940 12.16 -3.31 0.41
CA SER A 940 11.26 -2.78 1.44
C SER A 940 11.69 -3.09 2.90
N ARG A 941 10.85 -2.77 3.91
CA ARG A 941 11.15 -3.11 5.31
C ARG A 941 11.18 -4.62 5.56
N MET A 942 10.31 -5.42 4.94
CA MET A 942 10.21 -6.85 5.24
C MET A 942 11.28 -7.70 4.53
N PHE A 943 11.87 -7.22 3.43
CA PHE A 943 12.84 -7.97 2.63
C PHE A 943 14.14 -7.22 2.37
N TYR A 944 14.50 -6.28 3.23
CA TYR A 944 15.80 -5.59 3.19
C TYR A 944 16.97 -6.61 3.10
N ARG A 945 17.89 -6.40 2.15
CA ARG A 945 18.92 -7.40 1.78
C ARG A 945 20.34 -6.99 2.17
N GLY A 946 20.52 -5.79 2.70
CA GLY A 946 21.81 -5.34 3.22
C GLY A 946 22.32 -6.16 4.40
N ASN A 947 23.58 -5.90 4.75
CA ASN A 947 24.26 -6.46 5.92
C ASN A 947 25.04 -5.34 6.63
N ASN A 948 25.60 -5.62 7.80
CA ASN A 948 26.43 -4.67 8.56
C ASN A 948 25.80 -3.28 8.69
N VAL A 949 24.55 -3.23 9.18
CA VAL A 949 23.80 -1.98 9.33
C VAL A 949 23.13 -1.91 10.69
N VAL A 950 23.13 -0.73 11.30
CA VAL A 950 22.30 -0.42 12.48
C VAL A 950 21.20 0.54 12.05
N LEU A 951 19.94 0.20 12.35
CA LEU A 951 18.76 1.00 12.01
C LEU A 951 18.03 1.47 13.28
N PRO A 952 18.52 2.52 13.96
CA PRO A 952 17.82 3.07 15.11
C PRO A 952 16.56 3.82 14.68
N ASN A 953 15.43 3.61 15.36
CA ASN A 953 14.16 4.30 15.09
C ASN A 953 13.56 4.82 16.40
N GLY A 954 13.07 6.06 16.39
CA GLY A 954 12.42 6.65 17.56
C GLY A 954 10.97 6.24 17.74
N GLY A 955 10.53 6.01 18.98
CA GLY A 955 9.16 5.57 19.24
C GLY A 955 8.08 6.64 19.11
N VAL A 956 8.46 7.93 19.22
CA VAL A 956 7.56 9.07 19.00
C VAL A 956 7.64 9.56 17.55
N ASP A 957 8.71 9.19 16.84
CA ASP A 957 8.94 9.54 15.44
C ASP A 957 7.96 8.82 14.50
N PRO A 958 7.03 9.51 13.82
CA PRO A 958 6.07 8.86 12.93
C PRO A 958 6.70 8.05 11.79
N TRP A 959 7.92 8.39 11.37
CA TRP A 959 8.62 7.69 10.30
C TRP A 959 9.05 6.26 10.67
N HIS A 960 9.07 5.90 11.96
CA HIS A 960 9.42 4.54 12.37
C HIS A 960 8.47 3.49 11.78
N ALA A 961 7.24 3.87 11.42
CA ALA A 961 6.29 3.00 10.78
C ALA A 961 6.79 2.49 9.41
N LEU A 962 7.60 3.26 8.68
CA LEU A 962 8.20 2.82 7.42
C LEU A 962 9.61 2.21 7.60
N GLY A 963 10.12 2.24 8.82
CA GLY A 963 11.45 1.76 9.17
C GLY A 963 11.49 0.28 9.54
N LEU A 964 12.71 -0.22 9.76
CA LEU A 964 12.96 -1.55 10.30
C LEU A 964 12.99 -1.47 11.84
N SER A 965 11.86 -1.77 12.50
CA SER A 965 11.75 -1.74 13.97
C SER A 965 12.00 -3.11 14.63
N SER A 966 11.94 -4.19 13.86
CA SER A 966 12.19 -5.56 14.32
C SER A 966 12.92 -6.39 13.26
N SER A 967 13.60 -7.47 13.70
CA SER A 967 14.37 -8.33 12.80
C SER A 967 13.42 -9.26 12.04
N TYR A 968 12.95 -8.82 10.86
CA TYR A 968 12.17 -9.68 9.95
C TYR A 968 13.05 -10.71 9.22
N ASN A 969 14.36 -10.46 9.14
CA ASN A 969 15.34 -11.39 8.60
C ASN A 969 16.11 -12.12 9.73
N SER A 970 16.73 -13.25 9.41
CA SER A 970 17.58 -14.03 10.33
C SER A 970 19.04 -13.55 10.33
N ASN A 971 19.35 -12.41 9.69
CA ASN A 971 20.72 -11.93 9.54
C ASN A 971 21.15 -11.11 10.77
N PRO A 972 22.05 -11.63 11.63
CA PRO A 972 22.45 -10.96 12.87
C PRO A 972 23.31 -9.71 12.65
N THR A 973 23.62 -9.35 11.40
CA THR A 973 24.37 -8.12 11.05
C THR A 973 23.47 -6.96 10.67
N VAL A 974 22.15 -7.19 10.56
CA VAL A 974 21.13 -6.16 10.42
C VAL A 974 20.55 -5.93 11.80
N VAL A 975 20.81 -4.75 12.38
CA VAL A 975 20.51 -4.45 13.78
C VAL A 975 19.46 -3.34 13.86
N PRO A 976 18.16 -3.68 13.75
CA PRO A 976 17.10 -2.73 14.07
C PRO A 976 17.13 -2.41 15.57
N PHE A 977 16.97 -1.13 15.93
CA PHE A 977 16.97 -0.71 17.34
C PHE A 977 15.86 0.31 17.60
N PHE A 978 14.79 -0.12 18.26
CA PHE A 978 13.66 0.76 18.60
C PHE A 978 13.93 1.52 19.91
N ILE A 979 13.93 2.84 19.85
CA ILE A 979 14.23 3.73 20.97
C ILE A 979 12.91 4.27 21.53
N ASN A 980 12.43 3.67 22.62
CA ASN A 980 11.15 4.07 23.21
C ASN A 980 11.17 5.54 23.68
N GLY A 981 10.15 6.31 23.30
CA GLY A 981 9.92 7.69 23.76
C GLY A 981 10.77 8.79 23.10
N THR A 982 11.57 8.48 22.06
CA THR A 982 12.43 9.49 21.42
C THR A 982 11.91 9.94 20.05
N ALA A 983 12.37 11.13 19.65
CA ALA A 983 12.05 11.83 18.41
C ALA A 983 12.85 11.34 17.18
N HIS A 984 12.57 11.95 16.03
CA HIS A 984 13.19 11.66 14.75
C HIS A 984 14.70 11.92 14.73
N CYS A 985 15.48 10.91 14.34
CA CYS A 985 16.95 10.97 14.28
C CYS A 985 17.67 11.34 15.59
N ALA A 986 17.03 11.17 16.74
CA ALA A 986 17.53 11.68 18.03
C ALA A 986 18.94 11.17 18.42
N ASP A 987 19.31 9.97 17.97
CA ASP A 987 20.62 9.35 18.22
C ASP A 987 21.78 10.13 17.59
N MET A 988 21.52 10.85 16.50
CA MET A 988 22.53 11.61 15.76
C MET A 988 22.99 12.88 16.48
N TYR A 989 22.10 13.52 17.25
CA TYR A 989 22.38 14.81 17.90
C TYR A 989 23.22 14.66 19.16
N PRO A 990 23.81 15.76 19.67
CA PRO A 990 24.63 15.73 20.88
C PRO A 990 23.92 15.09 22.07
N ALA A 991 24.69 14.34 22.86
CA ALA A 991 24.21 13.74 24.09
C ALA A 991 23.86 14.81 25.13
N ARG A 992 22.84 14.53 25.96
CA ARG A 992 22.44 15.36 27.08
C ARG A 992 22.26 14.53 28.34
N ASP A 993 22.33 15.19 29.49
CA ASP A 993 22.09 14.54 30.78
C ASP A 993 20.66 13.97 30.86
N GLN A 994 19.71 14.63 30.19
CA GLN A 994 18.29 14.28 30.13
C GLN A 994 17.96 13.15 29.13
N ASP A 995 18.97 12.60 28.43
CA ASP A 995 18.73 11.54 27.45
C ASP A 995 18.04 10.33 28.08
N LEU A 996 17.01 9.84 27.39
CA LEU A 996 16.32 8.61 27.77
C LEU A 996 17.31 7.43 27.78
N PRO A 997 17.14 6.45 28.68
CA PRO A 997 18.03 5.29 28.74
C PRO A 997 18.19 4.56 27.40
N GLY A 998 17.10 4.42 26.63
CA GLY A 998 17.13 3.81 25.30
C GLY A 998 17.99 4.58 24.30
N LEU A 999 18.05 5.92 24.40
CA LEU A 999 18.86 6.74 23.51
C LEU A 999 20.37 6.58 23.80
N LYS A 1000 20.75 6.47 25.08
CA LYS A 1000 22.12 6.13 25.49
C LYS A 1000 22.52 4.76 24.96
N GLN A 1001 21.64 3.77 25.13
CA GLN A 1001 21.85 2.40 24.64
C GLN A 1001 21.98 2.34 23.11
N ALA A 1002 21.17 3.11 22.37
CA ALA A 1002 21.27 3.16 20.91
C ALA A 1002 22.66 3.59 20.45
N ARG A 1003 23.22 4.65 21.05
CA ARG A 1003 24.57 5.13 20.73
C ARG A 1003 25.66 4.11 21.07
N GLU A 1004 25.49 3.38 22.17
CA GLU A 1004 26.39 2.27 22.53
C GLU A 1004 26.32 1.12 21.52
N VAL A 1005 25.12 0.74 21.07
CA VAL A 1005 24.92 -0.30 20.05
C VAL A 1005 25.56 0.11 18.72
N ILE A 1006 25.41 1.37 18.32
CA ILE A 1006 26.06 1.91 17.12
C ILE A 1006 27.59 1.82 17.25
N ASP A 1007 28.15 2.32 18.35
CA ASP A 1007 29.59 2.32 18.61
C ASP A 1007 30.17 0.89 18.60
N GLN A 1008 29.50 -0.07 19.24
CA GLN A 1008 29.91 -1.48 19.27
C GLN A 1008 29.92 -2.11 17.87
N ASN A 1009 28.92 -1.81 17.04
CA ASN A 1009 28.86 -2.34 15.68
C ASN A 1009 29.93 -1.71 14.77
N ILE A 1010 30.18 -0.40 14.88
CA ILE A 1010 31.29 0.26 14.19
C ILE A 1010 32.62 -0.40 14.56
N ALA A 1011 32.89 -0.62 15.86
CA ALA A 1011 34.09 -1.32 16.31
C ALA A 1011 34.22 -2.71 15.67
N LYS A 1012 33.10 -3.46 15.64
CA LYS A 1012 33.05 -4.81 15.07
C LYS A 1012 33.39 -4.81 13.57
N TRP A 1013 32.78 -3.93 12.78
CA TRP A 1013 33.01 -3.85 11.33
C TRP A 1013 34.45 -3.45 11.00
N LEU A 1014 34.99 -2.47 11.72
CA LEU A 1014 36.38 -2.02 11.53
C LEU A 1014 37.39 -3.12 11.91
N ASN A 1015 37.13 -3.88 12.98
CA ASN A 1015 38.00 -5.02 13.37
C ASN A 1015 37.94 -6.18 12.36
N GLN A 1016 36.76 -6.47 11.82
CA GLN A 1016 36.58 -7.50 10.78
C GLN A 1016 37.34 -7.13 9.51
N TYR A 1017 37.28 -5.86 9.09
CA TYR A 1017 38.03 -5.35 7.95
C TYR A 1017 39.55 -5.53 8.14
N ASN A 1018 40.08 -5.14 9.30
CA ASN A 1018 41.51 -5.26 9.62
C ASN A 1018 42.02 -6.72 9.70
N SER A 1019 41.12 -7.70 9.85
CA SER A 1019 41.48 -9.12 9.97
C SER A 1019 41.59 -9.86 8.63
N GLY A 1020 41.29 -9.20 7.49
CA GLY A 1020 41.66 -9.69 6.16
C GLY A 1020 41.00 -10.99 5.68
N THR A 1021 39.78 -11.33 6.13
CA THR A 1021 39.09 -12.54 5.64
C THR A 1021 38.64 -12.36 4.19
N THR A 1022 39.53 -12.71 3.27
CA THR A 1022 39.27 -12.91 1.86
C THR A 1022 38.28 -14.08 1.72
N VAL A 1023 36.98 -13.82 1.67
CA VAL A 1023 36.01 -14.84 1.23
C VAL A 1023 36.08 -14.86 -0.30
N THR A 1024 37.10 -15.50 -0.84
CA THR A 1024 37.00 -16.08 -2.18
C THR A 1024 35.97 -17.21 -2.10
N SER A 1025 34.77 -16.95 -2.61
CA SER A 1025 33.76 -17.95 -2.88
C SER A 1025 34.26 -18.91 -3.96
N THR A 1026 35.06 -19.90 -3.57
CA THR A 1026 35.26 -21.10 -4.37
C THR A 1026 34.46 -22.21 -3.71
N ILE A 1027 33.30 -22.50 -4.29
CA ILE A 1027 32.57 -23.74 -4.02
C ILE A 1027 33.46 -24.86 -4.56
N SER A 1028 34.23 -25.50 -3.69
CA SER A 1028 34.82 -26.80 -3.98
C SER A 1028 34.17 -27.85 -3.08
N SER A 1029 33.31 -28.66 -3.69
CA SER A 1029 32.79 -29.89 -3.12
C SER A 1029 33.94 -30.82 -2.76
N ASN A 1030 34.12 -31.11 -1.46
CA ASN A 1030 34.80 -32.32 -1.01
C ASN A 1030 34.33 -32.70 0.39
N ILE A 1031 33.38 -33.65 0.43
CA ILE A 1031 32.97 -34.39 1.61
C ILE A 1031 34.13 -35.34 1.95
N THR A 1032 34.74 -35.17 3.12
CA THR A 1032 35.54 -36.23 3.75
C THR A 1032 35.05 -36.47 5.17
N GLN A 1033 34.62 -37.71 5.40
CA GLN A 1033 34.27 -38.29 6.69
C GLN A 1033 35.47 -38.27 7.63
N SER A 1034 35.29 -37.88 8.91
CA SER A 1034 36.11 -38.43 9.99
C SER A 1034 35.47 -38.23 11.38
N THR A 1035 35.13 -39.37 11.98
CA THR A 1035 35.39 -39.80 13.38
C THR A 1035 34.85 -39.00 14.58
N THR A 1036 33.90 -39.67 15.23
CA THR A 1036 33.53 -39.72 16.66
C THR A 1036 34.52 -39.17 17.70
N PRO A 1037 33.97 -38.59 18.80
CA PRO A 1037 34.39 -38.96 20.14
C PRO A 1037 33.24 -39.42 21.07
N LYS A 1038 33.66 -40.14 22.11
CA LYS A 1038 32.90 -40.96 23.06
C LYS A 1038 32.11 -40.17 24.12
N SER A 1039 30.94 -40.74 24.43
CA SER A 1039 30.14 -40.79 25.66
C SER A 1039 30.59 -40.03 26.92
N ILE A 1040 29.71 -39.16 27.41
CA ILE A 1040 29.39 -39.02 28.85
C ILE A 1040 27.87 -38.99 28.98
N ASP A 1041 27.34 -39.87 29.83
CA ASP A 1041 25.92 -40.11 30.09
C ASP A 1041 25.47 -39.34 31.34
N MET A 1042 24.33 -38.65 31.27
CA MET A 1042 23.36 -38.51 32.36
C MET A 1042 22.08 -37.77 31.89
N THR A 1043 21.09 -38.58 31.49
CA THR A 1043 19.67 -38.47 31.85
C THR A 1043 19.05 -37.08 32.08
N THR A 1044 18.18 -36.62 31.16
CA THR A 1044 16.72 -36.43 31.35
C THR A 1044 16.07 -35.69 30.16
N LYS A 1045 15.00 -36.31 29.62
CA LYS A 1045 13.92 -35.79 28.74
C LYS A 1045 14.30 -34.84 27.58
N SER A 1046 14.52 -35.44 26.40
CA SER A 1046 14.53 -34.75 25.11
C SER A 1046 13.11 -34.64 24.52
N SER A 1047 12.72 -33.43 24.10
CA SER A 1047 11.82 -33.20 22.97
C SER A 1047 12.58 -32.37 21.94
N SER A 1048 13.16 -33.03 20.95
CA SER A 1048 13.80 -32.40 19.79
C SER A 1048 12.74 -32.03 18.76
N VAL A 1049 12.62 -30.73 18.45
CA VAL A 1049 11.82 -30.20 17.34
C VAL A 1049 12.79 -29.75 16.24
N PRO A 1050 12.65 -30.26 15.00
CA PRO A 1050 13.12 -29.56 13.82
C PRO A 1050 11.91 -29.15 12.97
N PHE A 1051 11.55 -27.86 12.88
CA PHE A 1051 10.72 -27.28 11.80
C PHE A 1051 10.51 -25.78 12.07
N TYR A 1052 11.32 -24.92 11.47
CA TYR A 1052 11.31 -23.46 11.73
C TYR A 1052 10.68 -22.61 10.60
N LEU A 1053 9.84 -23.21 9.75
CA LEU A 1053 8.96 -22.44 8.85
C LEU A 1053 7.53 -22.26 9.39
N PHE A 1054 7.14 -23.01 10.44
CA PHE A 1054 5.77 -23.00 10.98
C PHE A 1054 5.48 -21.85 11.96
N THR A 1055 6.50 -21.26 12.59
CA THR A 1055 6.33 -20.28 13.67
C THR A 1055 5.79 -18.92 13.23
N ILE A 1056 5.94 -18.54 11.95
CA ILE A 1056 5.33 -17.30 11.42
C ILE A 1056 3.82 -17.50 11.18
N LEU A 1057 3.40 -18.71 10.76
CA LEU A 1057 1.99 -19.03 10.53
C LEU A 1057 1.21 -19.29 11.83
N SER A 1058 1.84 -19.82 12.88
CA SER A 1058 1.15 -20.02 14.16
C SER A 1058 0.74 -18.71 14.84
N LEU A 1059 1.46 -17.61 14.58
CA LEU A 1059 1.06 -16.27 15.06
C LEU A 1059 -0.14 -15.71 14.27
N ILE A 1060 -0.34 -16.11 13.01
CA ILE A 1060 -1.49 -15.70 12.18
C ILE A 1060 -2.76 -16.51 12.50
N VAL A 1061 -2.62 -17.71 13.09
CA VAL A 1061 -3.76 -18.54 13.54
C VAL A 1061 -4.16 -18.23 15.00
N LEU A 1062 -3.36 -17.45 15.73
CA LEU A 1062 -3.58 -17.11 17.15
C LEU A 1062 -4.02 -15.66 17.41
N PHE A 1063 -4.18 -14.84 16.36
CA PHE A 1063 -4.77 -13.50 16.44
C PHE A 1063 -6.08 -13.43 15.67
#